data_AF-A0A0R3PMQ9-F1
#
_entry.id   AF-A0A0R3PMQ9-F1
#
_cell.length_a   1.000
_cell.length_b   1.000
_cell.length_c   1.000
_cell.angle_alpha   90.00
_cell.angle_beta   90.00
_cell.angle_gamma   90.00
#
_symmetry.space_group_name_H-M   'P 1'
#
loop_
_entity.id
_entity.type
_entity.pdbx_description
1 polymer ?
#
loop_
_entity_poly.entity_id
_entity_poly.type
_entity_poly.pdbx_seq_one_letter_code
_entity_poly.pdbx_strand_id
1 'polypeptide(L)'
;MFPAKAFSERMAIIRGPLDVMISRNVSRIWKVLRNVRSLHQSHINLEQWRKSYSVGYIKPELGDKKPTHIVVGAGSAGCVVAARLSENPENRVLLIEAGPQDYWWDWRIHMPAALMHNLCHDRYNWFYHTVAQKNVADRVFYWPRGRVWGGSSSLNAMVYVRGHPLDYDRWESEGAKGWNYENCLPYFKKAETYNCSKGPSDPYRGYNGPLHVTRGSAEHPLHQAFLEAGRQHPIGSSEDMNGYKQEGLARMDMTIYKGKRWSTSSAYLRPALSRPNLHTSSGITCTRVLFDGAINSPQLLMLSGVGPANHVRAHDIPLVVDLPGVGQNLTDHLEIYVQQKCTKPITLYNKSSWKFPHNMIKIGLEWFATQKGLGASSHLETGGFARSSPERAHPDIQFHFLPSTVHNDGRSVGNCHAYQVHVGTMRTKSKGCIKLASKDPRRYPIIDPNYLDHEDDWKEFRKCIRLSREIFAQKAFDPYRGEELAPGKEVESDAQIDNFVRAMSASAYHPCCSCKMGSKNDPMAVVDPETLSVYGTENLKVIDASVMPSIVSGNLNASVIMMAERASDLLQGKKLPPTKVPADRIGRVADWIGVDRFFYRRGNERYNERMYGSAANAGSQFDYVHGMDENNFQLVDSSKPVQRNPQRNFRARQLQFKKLLQKEQERRDQAMQGQNLKMKRSIAKCGNVGDRLPSVQVRPEWQVIEEMDFPRLLKLSLPGVGNGEDIGKHLYGTLHYYDKTIDRVSVRTPITLQRCGGNFYNITTTEDPVIEELAQQGVGNVFATDIILATLMTAPRSVYSWDIVAHRVGDKLFLDKRDTGGISNPVDALTVSETSGDPPSFEGAGINNAKDLATEALFINQNFRRQVLKRNEQPYIMANPRAPFEEEGGESGCGYRYRKWNLGKNASGKPIEVVCRTEHDGVMVGPSGDIQFLTIKAFNEWDSSQSGGALLANSDAIKFGYVSRMSVRNSAQHVILGTQQLRPVEFAQNISMNLDNGWGILRCVIDSCMRQPQGKYLLMKDPQSPVIRLYSLPEGTFESDQDSNEDHGGESDEDN
;
A
#
# COMPACT_ATOMS: atom_id res chain seq x y z
N MET A 1 19.03 -56.76 59.87
CA MET A 1 18.59 -58.13 59.52
C MET A 1 17.07 -58.10 59.41
N PHE A 2 16.52 -58.10 58.19
CA PHE A 2 15.08 -57.94 57.86
C PHE A 2 14.35 -56.66 58.40
N PRO A 3 13.16 -56.30 57.88
CA PRO A 3 12.48 -56.78 56.67
C PRO A 3 12.20 -55.67 55.63
N ALA A 4 12.77 -55.78 54.44
CA ALA A 4 12.46 -54.91 53.29
C ALA A 4 11.09 -55.22 52.63
N LYS A 5 10.15 -55.81 53.37
CA LYS A 5 8.92 -56.42 52.80
C LYS A 5 7.68 -55.51 52.84
N ALA A 6 7.64 -54.52 53.74
CA ALA A 6 6.49 -53.61 53.89
C ALA A 6 6.42 -52.46 52.84
N PHE A 7 7.49 -52.24 52.06
CA PHE A 7 7.58 -51.09 51.15
C PHE A 7 7.22 -51.42 49.69
N SER A 8 7.45 -52.67 49.24
CA SER A 8 7.11 -53.09 47.86
C SER A 8 5.60 -53.20 47.65
N GLU A 9 4.87 -53.76 48.62
CA GLU A 9 3.43 -54.01 48.50
C GLU A 9 2.62 -52.71 48.46
N ARG A 10 3.02 -51.66 49.19
CA ARG A 10 2.41 -50.32 49.08
C ARG A 10 2.74 -49.58 47.77
N MET A 11 3.84 -49.92 47.10
CA MET A 11 4.19 -49.37 45.78
C MET A 11 3.40 -50.01 44.62
N ALA A 12 2.86 -51.23 44.79
CA ALA A 12 2.13 -51.93 43.74
C ALA A 12 0.82 -51.21 43.33
N ILE A 13 0.09 -50.66 44.31
CA ILE A 13 -1.24 -50.04 44.10
C ILE A 13 -1.16 -48.72 43.29
N ILE A 14 0.00 -48.06 43.25
CA ILE A 14 0.16 -46.73 42.62
C ILE A 14 0.68 -46.81 41.17
N ARG A 15 1.29 -47.94 40.74
CA ARG A 15 1.90 -48.04 39.39
C ARG A 15 0.89 -48.05 38.24
N GLY A 16 -0.23 -48.76 38.39
CA GLY A 16 -1.27 -48.84 37.35
C GLY A 16 -1.78 -47.47 36.86
N PRO A 17 -2.24 -46.58 37.75
CA PRO A 17 -2.64 -45.22 37.37
C PRO A 17 -1.48 -44.36 36.82
N LEU A 18 -0.27 -44.53 37.37
CA LEU A 18 0.86 -43.66 37.03
C LEU A 18 1.40 -43.94 35.63
N ASP A 19 1.58 -45.21 35.23
CA ASP A 19 2.08 -45.57 33.91
C ASP A 19 1.06 -45.28 32.79
N VAL A 20 -0.25 -45.39 33.09
CA VAL A 20 -1.32 -44.94 32.17
C VAL A 20 -1.34 -43.41 32.04
N MET A 21 -1.06 -42.66 33.12
CA MET A 21 -0.96 -41.20 33.04
C MET A 21 0.32 -40.75 32.33
N ILE A 22 1.46 -41.40 32.57
CA ILE A 22 2.74 -41.12 31.91
C ILE A 22 2.64 -41.46 30.42
N SER A 23 2.14 -42.63 30.01
CA SER A 23 1.97 -42.98 28.59
C SER A 23 0.97 -42.08 27.84
N ARG A 24 -0.14 -41.69 28.48
CA ARG A 24 -1.07 -40.69 27.92
C ARG A 24 -0.44 -39.30 27.81
N ASN A 25 0.39 -38.89 28.76
CA ASN A 25 1.10 -37.60 28.69
C ASN A 25 2.28 -37.64 27.72
N VAL A 26 3.04 -38.73 27.61
CA VAL A 26 4.12 -38.90 26.63
C VAL A 26 3.57 -38.95 25.20
N SER A 27 2.43 -39.61 24.96
CA SER A 27 1.78 -39.56 23.62
C SER A 27 1.14 -38.20 23.32
N ARG A 28 0.66 -37.45 24.34
CA ARG A 28 0.29 -36.03 24.19
C ARG A 28 1.50 -35.15 23.89
N ILE A 29 2.62 -35.32 24.58
CA ILE A 29 3.87 -34.60 24.34
C ILE A 29 4.40 -34.92 22.94
N TRP A 30 4.38 -36.19 22.51
CA TRP A 30 4.70 -36.56 21.14
C TRP A 30 3.72 -35.99 20.12
N LYS A 31 2.40 -35.91 20.39
CA LYS A 31 1.45 -35.19 19.53
C LYS A 31 1.73 -33.69 19.48
N VAL A 32 2.12 -33.06 20.59
CA VAL A 32 2.54 -31.65 20.62
C VAL A 32 3.82 -31.47 19.79
N LEU A 33 4.84 -32.31 19.95
CA LEU A 33 6.08 -32.28 19.16
C LEU A 33 5.83 -32.54 17.67
N ARG A 34 4.90 -33.44 17.32
CA ARG A 34 4.52 -33.75 15.93
C ARG A 34 3.73 -32.59 15.30
N ASN A 35 2.84 -31.95 16.06
CA ASN A 35 2.12 -30.75 15.62
C ASN A 35 3.03 -29.50 15.56
N VAL A 36 4.08 -29.43 16.39
CA VAL A 36 5.08 -28.34 16.34
C VAL A 36 5.86 -28.35 15.02
N ARG A 37 6.11 -29.52 14.41
CA ARG A 37 6.64 -29.58 13.02
C ARG A 37 5.71 -28.99 11.96
N SER A 38 4.41 -28.82 12.25
CA SER A 38 3.44 -28.19 11.34
C SER A 38 3.45 -26.65 11.40
N LEU A 39 4.15 -26.04 12.37
CA LEU A 39 4.12 -24.58 12.60
C LEU A 39 4.77 -23.73 11.50
N HIS A 40 5.38 -24.33 10.47
CA HIS A 40 5.89 -23.60 9.29
C HIS A 40 4.85 -23.43 8.17
N GLN A 41 3.68 -24.07 8.23
CA GLN A 41 2.62 -23.97 7.21
C GLN A 41 1.21 -23.93 7.80
N SER A 42 0.96 -23.00 8.73
CA SER A 42 -0.38 -22.67 9.22
C SER A 42 -1.18 -21.83 8.20
N HIS A 43 -1.51 -22.43 7.05
CA HIS A 43 -2.52 -21.84 6.14
C HIS A 43 -3.87 -21.76 6.86
N ILE A 44 -4.53 -20.59 6.84
CA ILE A 44 -5.85 -20.44 7.41
C ILE A 44 -6.84 -21.31 6.62
N ASN A 45 -7.48 -22.28 7.28
CA ASN A 45 -8.66 -22.92 6.72
C ASN A 45 -9.86 -21.95 6.82
N LEU A 46 -9.89 -20.98 5.90
CA LEU A 46 -10.91 -19.94 5.86
C LEU A 46 -12.33 -20.51 5.72
N GLU A 47 -12.48 -21.69 5.11
CA GLU A 47 -13.77 -22.38 5.09
C GLU A 47 -14.17 -22.88 6.47
N GLN A 48 -13.27 -23.53 7.22
CA GLN A 48 -13.60 -24.11 8.53
C GLN A 48 -14.02 -23.03 9.53
N TRP A 49 -13.36 -21.86 9.51
CA TRP A 49 -13.77 -20.72 10.32
C TRP A 49 -15.11 -20.12 9.86
N ARG A 50 -15.36 -19.98 8.54
CA ARG A 50 -16.66 -19.54 8.01
C ARG A 50 -17.79 -20.52 8.33
N LYS A 51 -17.51 -21.83 8.32
CA LYS A 51 -18.44 -22.93 8.65
C LYS A 51 -18.75 -23.03 10.15
N SER A 52 -17.93 -22.43 11.03
CA SER A 52 -18.23 -22.33 12.47
C SER A 52 -19.17 -21.19 12.87
N TYR A 53 -19.63 -20.36 11.92
CA TYR A 53 -20.63 -19.32 12.20
C TYR A 53 -22.07 -19.86 12.15
N SER A 54 -22.68 -20.01 13.33
CA SER A 54 -24.14 -20.00 13.47
C SER A 54 -24.65 -18.56 13.67
N VAL A 55 -25.80 -18.24 13.08
CA VAL A 55 -26.55 -17.02 13.42
C VAL A 55 -27.47 -17.37 14.59
N GLY A 56 -27.47 -16.56 15.64
CA GLY A 56 -28.27 -16.82 16.83
C GLY A 56 -28.38 -15.62 17.76
N TYR A 57 -29.29 -15.70 18.72
CA TYR A 57 -29.52 -14.65 19.71
C TYR A 57 -28.81 -14.98 21.02
N ILE A 58 -28.00 -14.04 21.50
CA ILE A 58 -27.39 -14.12 22.83
C ILE A 58 -28.39 -13.51 23.83
N LYS A 59 -28.86 -14.31 24.79
CA LYS A 59 -29.31 -13.77 26.08
C LYS A 59 -28.06 -13.61 26.95
N PRO A 60 -27.63 -12.39 27.31
CA PRO A 60 -26.49 -12.22 28.21
C PRO A 60 -26.84 -12.70 29.63
N GLU A 61 -25.83 -12.84 30.49
CA GLU A 61 -25.99 -13.17 31.92
C GLU A 61 -26.56 -11.99 32.76
N LEU A 62 -27.40 -11.16 32.14
CA LEU A 62 -28.12 -10.02 32.71
C LEU A 62 -29.53 -10.39 33.23
N GLY A 63 -29.98 -11.62 32.96
CA GLY A 63 -31.39 -12.00 33.11
C GLY A 63 -32.27 -11.15 32.18
N ASP A 64 -33.40 -10.66 32.71
CA ASP A 64 -34.34 -9.82 31.94
C ASP A 64 -33.94 -8.32 31.86
N LYS A 65 -32.81 -7.92 32.48
CA LYS A 65 -32.39 -6.51 32.55
C LYS A 65 -31.61 -6.09 31.30
N LYS A 66 -32.14 -5.15 30.52
CA LYS A 66 -31.40 -4.56 29.39
C LYS A 66 -30.08 -3.88 29.85
N PRO A 67 -28.96 -4.03 29.11
CA PRO A 67 -27.75 -3.27 29.37
C PRO A 67 -28.00 -1.77 29.15
N THR A 68 -27.20 -0.93 29.81
CA THR A 68 -27.13 0.52 29.55
C THR A 68 -26.06 0.87 28.52
N HIS A 69 -24.99 0.09 28.47
CA HIS A 69 -23.84 0.29 27.59
C HIS A 69 -23.44 -1.06 26.99
N ILE A 70 -23.17 -1.09 25.69
CA ILE A 70 -22.60 -2.24 24.99
C ILE A 70 -21.23 -1.81 24.45
N VAL A 71 -20.18 -2.52 24.84
CA VAL A 71 -18.81 -2.29 24.37
C VAL A 71 -18.45 -3.41 23.41
N VAL A 72 -18.19 -3.07 22.15
CA VAL A 72 -17.91 -4.03 21.08
C VAL A 72 -16.40 -4.14 20.85
N GLY A 73 -15.84 -5.29 21.19
CA GLY A 73 -14.42 -5.61 21.11
C GLY A 73 -13.70 -5.42 22.46
N ALA A 74 -13.15 -6.48 23.03
CA ALA A 74 -12.30 -6.42 24.23
C ALA A 74 -10.84 -6.07 23.86
N GLY A 75 -10.68 -5.03 23.02
CA GLY A 75 -9.38 -4.50 22.59
C GLY A 75 -8.69 -3.64 23.65
N SER A 76 -7.58 -2.99 23.27
CA SER A 76 -6.84 -2.08 24.16
C SER A 76 -7.78 -1.05 24.81
N ALA A 77 -8.57 -0.32 24.01
CA ALA A 77 -9.54 0.65 24.50
C ALA A 77 -10.79 0.01 25.14
N GLY A 78 -11.35 -1.05 24.55
CA GLY A 78 -12.59 -1.67 25.03
C GLY A 78 -12.49 -2.23 26.46
N CYS A 79 -11.35 -2.82 26.82
CA CYS A 79 -11.09 -3.23 28.22
C CYS A 79 -11.07 -2.04 29.20
N VAL A 80 -10.53 -0.89 28.79
CA VAL A 80 -10.51 0.34 29.60
C VAL A 80 -11.92 0.90 29.75
N VAL A 81 -12.65 1.06 28.65
CA VAL A 81 -14.00 1.63 28.64
C VAL A 81 -14.98 0.77 29.46
N ALA A 82 -14.97 -0.55 29.28
CA ALA A 82 -15.83 -1.44 30.05
C ALA A 82 -15.49 -1.43 31.56
N ALA A 83 -14.20 -1.35 31.92
CA ALA A 83 -13.77 -1.23 33.30
C ALA A 83 -14.11 0.15 33.92
N ARG A 84 -13.99 1.26 33.18
CA ARG A 84 -14.30 2.59 33.71
C ARG A 84 -15.79 2.89 33.77
N LEU A 85 -16.59 2.40 32.81
CA LEU A 85 -18.05 2.56 32.86
C LEU A 85 -18.69 1.78 34.00
N SER A 86 -18.16 0.59 34.33
CA SER A 86 -18.65 -0.24 35.44
C SER A 86 -18.23 0.24 36.83
N GLU A 87 -17.44 1.33 36.94
CA GLU A 87 -17.16 1.99 38.24
C GLU A 87 -18.39 2.73 38.79
N ASN A 88 -19.35 3.08 37.93
CA ASN A 88 -20.67 3.54 38.33
C ASN A 88 -21.61 2.32 38.48
N PRO A 89 -22.17 2.02 39.67
CA PRO A 89 -23.06 0.86 39.86
C PRO A 89 -24.35 0.92 39.04
N GLU A 90 -24.83 2.11 38.67
CA GLU A 90 -26.02 2.29 37.83
C GLU A 90 -25.83 1.78 36.39
N ASN A 91 -24.57 1.80 35.91
CA ASN A 91 -24.22 1.33 34.57
C ASN A 91 -24.19 -0.19 34.53
N ARG A 92 -25.14 -0.78 33.80
CA ARG A 92 -25.08 -2.19 33.37
C ARG A 92 -24.31 -2.26 32.06
N VAL A 93 -23.11 -2.81 32.09
CA VAL A 93 -22.16 -2.83 30.97
C VAL A 93 -22.07 -4.25 30.40
N LEU A 94 -22.23 -4.39 29.08
CA LEU A 94 -22.01 -5.63 28.35
C LEU A 94 -20.79 -5.49 27.42
N LEU A 95 -19.73 -6.25 27.67
CA LEU A 95 -18.53 -6.32 26.81
C LEU A 95 -18.56 -7.59 25.95
N ILE A 96 -18.57 -7.45 24.64
CA ILE A 96 -18.50 -8.58 23.69
C ILE A 96 -17.16 -8.64 22.96
N GLU A 97 -16.60 -9.84 22.75
CA GLU A 97 -15.35 -10.06 22.01
C GLU A 97 -15.44 -11.27 21.08
N ALA A 98 -14.91 -11.13 19.87
CA ALA A 98 -14.89 -12.19 18.85
C ALA A 98 -13.90 -13.30 19.17
N GLY A 99 -12.79 -12.97 19.84
CA GLY A 99 -11.80 -13.92 20.33
C GLY A 99 -12.17 -14.61 21.66
N PRO A 100 -11.35 -15.58 22.08
CA PRO A 100 -11.43 -16.21 23.39
C PRO A 100 -10.91 -15.29 24.51
N GLN A 101 -11.11 -15.71 25.76
CA GLN A 101 -10.54 -15.08 26.95
C GLN A 101 -9.02 -15.33 27.05
N ASP A 102 -8.29 -14.41 27.70
CA ASP A 102 -6.83 -14.48 27.87
C ASP A 102 -6.41 -15.41 29.05
N TYR A 103 -6.98 -16.61 29.15
CA TYR A 103 -6.88 -17.51 30.32
C TYR A 103 -5.54 -17.50 31.05
N TRP A 104 -5.56 -17.41 32.39
CA TRP A 104 -4.34 -17.17 33.21
C TRP A 104 -3.27 -18.27 33.10
N TRP A 105 -3.65 -19.49 32.71
CA TRP A 105 -2.75 -20.62 32.47
C TRP A 105 -2.11 -20.61 31.06
N ASP A 106 -2.55 -19.73 30.14
CA ASP A 106 -1.98 -19.68 28.80
C ASP A 106 -0.69 -18.85 28.78
N TRP A 107 0.41 -19.52 29.14
CA TRP A 107 1.76 -18.97 29.17
C TRP A 107 2.17 -18.28 27.85
N ARG A 108 1.59 -18.64 26.70
CA ARG A 108 1.92 -18.03 25.41
C ARG A 108 1.52 -16.55 25.37
N ILE A 109 0.40 -16.19 26.02
CA ILE A 109 -0.03 -14.80 26.19
C ILE A 109 0.82 -14.15 27.29
N HIS A 110 0.93 -14.80 28.44
CA HIS A 110 1.44 -14.16 29.66
C HIS A 110 2.97 -14.06 29.76
N MET A 111 3.73 -14.89 29.05
CA MET A 111 5.21 -14.86 29.01
C MET A 111 5.69 -13.85 27.95
N PRO A 112 6.42 -12.78 28.32
CA PRO A 112 6.95 -11.80 27.36
C PRO A 112 7.70 -12.38 26.16
N ALA A 113 8.63 -13.31 26.39
CA ALA A 113 9.44 -13.92 25.32
C ALA A 113 8.62 -14.82 24.36
N ALA A 114 7.39 -15.21 24.72
CA ALA A 114 6.56 -16.07 23.89
C ALA A 114 5.90 -15.35 22.70
N LEU A 115 6.00 -14.02 22.62
CA LEU A 115 5.47 -13.09 21.60
C LEU A 115 5.11 -13.73 20.23
N MET A 116 6.09 -14.33 19.56
CA MET A 116 5.93 -14.87 18.20
C MET A 116 4.92 -16.01 18.09
N HIS A 117 4.65 -16.76 19.17
CA HIS A 117 3.64 -17.83 19.18
C HIS A 117 2.21 -17.30 19.00
N ASN A 118 1.92 -16.08 19.47
CA ASN A 118 0.59 -15.48 19.33
C ASN A 118 0.43 -14.75 17.98
N LEU A 119 1.51 -14.15 17.48
CA LEU A 119 1.53 -13.53 16.15
C LEU A 119 1.32 -14.60 15.06
N CYS A 120 1.99 -15.75 15.14
CA CYS A 120 1.92 -16.79 14.11
C CYS A 120 0.65 -17.68 14.14
N HIS A 121 -0.31 -17.46 15.04
CA HIS A 121 -1.46 -18.35 15.24
C HIS A 121 -2.81 -17.60 15.19
N ASP A 122 -3.62 -17.97 14.20
CA ASP A 122 -5.01 -17.51 13.96
C ASP A 122 -5.94 -17.53 15.20
N ARG A 123 -5.73 -18.44 16.15
CA ARG A 123 -6.55 -18.55 17.37
C ARG A 123 -6.66 -17.23 18.16
N TYR A 124 -5.59 -16.44 18.21
CA TYR A 124 -5.53 -15.17 18.94
C TYR A 124 -5.35 -13.95 18.03
N ASN A 125 -5.41 -14.15 16.71
CA ASN A 125 -5.01 -13.16 15.72
C ASN A 125 -5.98 -13.16 14.53
N TRP A 126 -6.43 -11.97 14.10
CA TRP A 126 -7.26 -11.81 12.90
C TRP A 126 -6.54 -12.20 11.60
N PHE A 127 -5.19 -12.18 11.58
CA PHE A 127 -4.37 -12.65 10.48
C PHE A 127 -4.70 -11.95 9.14
N TYR A 128 -4.93 -10.62 9.19
CA TYR A 128 -5.22 -9.81 8.02
C TYR A 128 -4.01 -9.72 7.07
N HIS A 129 -4.30 -9.38 5.83
CA HIS A 129 -3.32 -9.02 4.81
C HIS A 129 -3.79 -7.76 4.07
N THR A 130 -2.86 -6.98 3.53
CA THR A 130 -3.17 -5.84 2.66
C THR A 130 -3.52 -6.30 1.25
N VAL A 131 -3.96 -5.37 0.39
CA VAL A 131 -3.80 -5.53 -1.07
C VAL A 131 -2.30 -5.48 -1.46
N ALA A 132 -1.97 -5.84 -2.69
CA ALA A 132 -0.63 -5.64 -3.25
C ALA A 132 -0.23 -4.16 -3.16
N GLN A 133 0.97 -3.86 -2.66
CA GLN A 133 1.41 -2.49 -2.38
C GLN A 133 2.39 -1.98 -3.45
N LYS A 134 1.83 -1.29 -4.46
CA LYS A 134 2.50 -0.73 -5.65
C LYS A 134 3.95 -0.28 -5.43
N ASN A 135 4.17 0.66 -4.51
CA ASN A 135 5.46 1.35 -4.38
C ASN A 135 6.55 0.49 -3.68
N VAL A 136 6.15 -0.63 -3.06
CA VAL A 136 7.00 -1.59 -2.30
C VAL A 136 7.04 -2.98 -2.98
N ALA A 137 7.11 -2.98 -4.33
CA ALA A 137 7.20 -4.15 -5.21
C ALA A 137 6.02 -5.13 -5.08
N ASP A 138 4.79 -4.57 -5.09
CA ASP A 138 3.51 -5.30 -5.07
C ASP A 138 3.33 -6.30 -3.92
N ARG A 139 4.17 -6.20 -2.89
CA ARG A 139 4.14 -7.10 -1.74
C ARG A 139 2.82 -6.96 -0.99
N VAL A 140 2.24 -8.09 -0.64
CA VAL A 140 1.09 -8.20 0.27
C VAL A 140 1.63 -8.27 1.69
N PHE A 141 1.33 -7.25 2.49
CA PHE A 141 1.83 -7.13 3.86
C PHE A 141 0.97 -7.93 4.82
N TYR A 142 1.62 -8.60 5.76
CA TYR A 142 0.96 -9.30 6.84
C TYR A 142 0.59 -8.35 7.98
N TRP A 143 -0.68 -8.31 8.40
CA TRP A 143 -1.19 -7.39 9.42
C TRP A 143 -1.81 -8.15 10.61
N PRO A 144 -1.00 -8.51 11.63
CA PRO A 144 -1.49 -9.15 12.85
C PRO A 144 -2.30 -8.17 13.72
N ARG A 145 -3.49 -8.59 14.14
CA ARG A 145 -4.36 -7.84 15.07
C ARG A 145 -4.94 -8.78 16.11
N GLY A 146 -4.89 -8.40 17.38
CA GLY A 146 -5.34 -9.29 18.45
C GLY A 146 -6.84 -9.59 18.37
N ARG A 147 -7.18 -10.88 18.41
CA ARG A 147 -8.53 -11.45 18.50
C ARG A 147 -8.60 -12.30 19.76
N VAL A 148 -8.62 -11.62 20.91
CA VAL A 148 -8.51 -12.17 22.27
C VAL A 148 -8.82 -11.04 23.26
N TRP A 149 -9.16 -11.34 24.50
CA TRP A 149 -9.25 -10.32 25.56
C TRP A 149 -7.94 -9.52 25.71
N GLY A 150 -8.05 -8.18 25.79
CA GLY A 150 -6.95 -7.21 25.69
C GLY A 150 -6.55 -6.86 24.25
N GLY A 151 -7.11 -7.55 23.24
CA GLY A 151 -6.81 -7.40 21.82
C GLY A 151 -5.31 -7.36 21.53
N SER A 152 -4.90 -6.37 20.75
CA SER A 152 -3.49 -6.20 20.36
C SER A 152 -2.54 -5.98 21.56
N SER A 153 -3.00 -5.50 22.73
CA SER A 153 -2.12 -5.42 23.93
C SER A 153 -1.72 -6.80 24.48
N SER A 154 -2.55 -7.82 24.24
CA SER A 154 -2.23 -9.22 24.55
C SER A 154 -1.26 -9.87 23.52
N LEU A 155 -0.99 -9.19 22.39
CA LEU A 155 -0.08 -9.64 21.32
C LEU A 155 1.14 -8.72 21.09
N ASN A 156 1.17 -7.51 21.66
CA ASN A 156 2.19 -6.50 21.37
C ASN A 156 3.63 -6.90 21.78
N ALA A 157 4.63 -6.15 21.31
CA ALA A 157 6.02 -6.29 21.75
C ALA A 157 6.31 -5.72 23.17
N MET A 158 5.26 -5.34 23.90
CA MET A 158 5.25 -4.72 25.24
C MET A 158 5.99 -3.38 25.40
N VAL A 159 6.61 -2.84 24.35
CA VAL A 159 7.23 -1.50 24.39
C VAL A 159 6.17 -0.43 24.70
N TYR A 160 6.45 0.43 25.68
CA TYR A 160 5.58 1.53 26.12
C TYR A 160 6.21 2.88 25.76
N VAL A 161 5.65 3.53 24.74
CA VAL A 161 6.06 4.87 24.31
C VAL A 161 4.83 5.73 24.08
N ARG A 162 4.88 7.00 24.51
CA ARG A 162 3.89 8.03 24.22
C ARG A 162 4.33 8.80 22.97
N GLY A 163 3.36 9.30 22.20
CA GLY A 163 3.64 10.33 21.17
C GLY A 163 4.26 11.60 21.74
N HIS A 164 4.87 12.42 20.89
CA HIS A 164 5.45 13.72 21.27
C HIS A 164 4.33 14.73 21.63
N PRO A 165 4.54 15.68 22.57
CA PRO A 165 3.55 16.72 22.89
C PRO A 165 2.95 17.41 21.66
N LEU A 166 3.81 17.83 20.72
CA LEU A 166 3.42 18.50 19.47
C LEU A 166 2.61 17.63 18.50
N ASP A 167 2.46 16.32 18.72
CA ASP A 167 1.53 15.50 17.95
C ASP A 167 0.07 15.73 18.39
N TYR A 168 -0.15 15.91 19.70
CA TYR A 168 -1.46 16.18 20.30
C TYR A 168 -1.85 17.66 20.15
N ASP A 169 -0.88 18.57 20.27
CA ASP A 169 -1.11 19.99 20.00
C ASP A 169 -1.46 20.22 18.52
N ARG A 170 -0.86 19.41 17.62
CA ARG A 170 -1.29 19.31 16.22
C ARG A 170 -2.71 18.76 16.09
N TRP A 171 -3.11 17.73 16.83
CA TRP A 171 -4.51 17.23 16.79
C TRP A 171 -5.53 18.34 17.07
N GLU A 172 -5.26 19.22 18.04
CA GLU A 172 -6.12 20.38 18.31
C GLU A 172 -6.16 21.35 17.11
N SER A 173 -5.02 21.62 16.47
CA SER A 173 -4.97 22.43 15.23
C SER A 173 -5.64 21.75 14.01
N GLU A 174 -5.70 20.41 13.99
CA GLU A 174 -6.42 19.59 13.01
C GLU A 174 -7.93 19.49 13.35
N GLY A 175 -8.41 20.24 14.35
CA GLY A 175 -9.82 20.36 14.71
C GLY A 175 -10.28 19.47 15.86
N ALA A 176 -9.41 18.64 16.45
CA ALA A 176 -9.70 17.85 17.64
C ALA A 176 -9.65 18.72 18.91
N LYS A 177 -10.58 19.67 19.02
CA LYS A 177 -10.63 20.67 20.09
C LYS A 177 -10.49 20.06 21.48
N GLY A 178 -9.58 20.61 22.28
CA GLY A 178 -9.26 20.15 23.62
C GLY A 178 -8.39 18.89 23.67
N TRP A 179 -7.92 18.31 22.56
CA TRP A 179 -7.04 17.11 22.57
C TRP A 179 -5.54 17.43 22.53
N ASN A 180 -5.16 18.68 22.82
CA ASN A 180 -3.77 19.08 23.06
C ASN A 180 -3.09 18.32 24.22
N TYR A 181 -1.77 18.44 24.32
CA TYR A 181 -0.98 17.70 25.31
C TYR A 181 -1.34 18.07 26.76
N GLU A 182 -1.64 19.35 27.03
CA GLU A 182 -2.04 19.84 28.36
C GLU A 182 -3.30 19.13 28.89
N ASN A 183 -4.26 18.84 27.99
CA ASN A 183 -5.48 18.09 28.32
C ASN A 183 -5.30 16.56 28.23
N CYS A 184 -4.26 16.04 27.59
CA CYS A 184 -4.00 14.60 27.46
C CYS A 184 -3.05 14.04 28.53
N LEU A 185 -2.08 14.84 29.02
CA LEU A 185 -1.14 14.47 30.07
C LEU A 185 -1.82 13.98 31.39
N PRO A 186 -2.91 14.59 31.89
CA PRO A 186 -3.63 14.07 33.07
C PRO A 186 -4.06 12.60 32.89
N TYR A 187 -4.48 12.22 31.68
CA TYR A 187 -4.98 10.90 31.36
C TYR A 187 -3.87 9.87 31.15
N PHE A 188 -2.71 10.28 30.61
CA PHE A 188 -1.50 9.45 30.66
C PHE A 188 -1.09 9.12 32.11
N LYS A 189 -1.15 10.11 33.01
CA LYS A 189 -0.82 9.93 34.45
C LYS A 189 -1.88 9.11 35.22
N LYS A 190 -3.15 9.21 34.84
CA LYS A 190 -4.27 8.38 35.34
C LYS A 190 -4.11 6.90 34.95
N ALA A 191 -3.61 6.64 33.75
CA ALA A 191 -3.50 5.29 33.20
C ALA A 191 -2.38 4.45 33.84
N GLU A 192 -1.20 5.05 34.08
CA GLU A 192 0.02 4.29 34.42
C GLU A 192 0.39 4.28 35.91
N THR A 193 1.01 3.18 36.34
CA THR A 193 1.91 3.14 37.50
C THR A 193 3.31 2.87 36.98
N TYR A 194 4.15 3.90 36.94
CA TYR A 194 5.52 3.79 36.48
C TYR A 194 6.49 3.44 37.61
N ASN A 195 7.31 2.39 37.42
CA ASN A 195 8.20 1.87 38.47
C ASN A 195 9.32 2.83 38.91
N CYS A 196 9.60 3.88 38.14
CA CYS A 196 10.57 4.93 38.45
C CYS A 196 9.92 6.31 38.66
N SER A 197 8.60 6.37 38.87
CA SER A 197 7.87 7.63 39.12
C SER A 197 8.30 8.30 40.42
N LYS A 198 8.34 9.64 40.42
CA LYS A 198 8.60 10.46 41.63
C LYS A 198 7.37 10.57 42.55
N GLY A 199 6.32 9.80 42.31
CA GLY A 199 5.07 9.82 43.08
C GLY A 199 4.13 10.95 42.60
N PRO A 200 3.29 11.53 43.48
CA PRO A 200 2.33 12.56 43.10
C PRO A 200 2.95 13.83 42.50
N SER A 201 4.20 14.14 42.87
CA SER A 201 4.96 15.30 42.39
C SER A 201 5.69 15.07 41.07
N ASP A 202 5.61 13.88 40.46
CA ASP A 202 6.17 13.65 39.13
C ASP A 202 5.41 14.50 38.09
N PRO A 203 6.07 15.37 37.31
CA PRO A 203 5.38 16.21 36.33
C PRO A 203 4.78 15.36 35.19
N TYR A 204 5.46 14.30 34.74
CA TYR A 204 5.11 13.58 33.51
C TYR A 204 4.51 12.19 33.76
N ARG A 205 4.92 11.49 34.82
CA ARG A 205 4.64 10.07 35.02
C ARG A 205 3.48 9.82 35.98
N GLY A 206 2.80 8.68 35.80
CA GLY A 206 1.78 8.18 36.71
C GLY A 206 2.40 7.27 37.78
N TYR A 207 1.78 7.20 38.95
CA TYR A 207 2.28 6.42 40.10
C TYR A 207 1.25 5.47 40.72
N ASN A 208 -0.01 5.51 40.25
CA ASN A 208 -1.13 4.75 40.83
C ASN A 208 -2.19 4.33 39.80
N GLY A 209 -1.90 4.41 38.50
CA GLY A 209 -2.77 3.91 37.44
C GLY A 209 -2.67 2.40 37.25
N PRO A 210 -3.73 1.70 36.78
CA PRO A 210 -3.78 0.25 36.70
C PRO A 210 -2.79 -0.39 35.69
N LEU A 211 -2.31 0.38 34.71
CA LEU A 211 -1.28 -0.09 33.78
C LEU A 211 0.11 0.03 34.42
N HIS A 212 0.61 -1.06 34.99
CA HIS A 212 2.01 -1.12 35.42
C HIS A 212 2.96 -1.00 34.21
N VAL A 213 3.88 -0.04 34.31
CA VAL A 213 4.93 0.25 33.33
C VAL A 213 6.29 0.13 34.03
N THR A 214 7.18 -0.67 33.46
CA THR A 214 8.51 -0.97 34.02
C THR A 214 9.60 -0.55 33.03
N ARG A 215 10.54 0.29 33.46
CA ARG A 215 11.75 0.64 32.70
C ARG A 215 12.61 -0.61 32.47
N GLY A 216 13.02 -0.86 31.23
CA GLY A 216 13.88 -2.00 30.87
C GLY A 216 15.22 -2.01 31.63
N SER A 217 15.69 -3.20 32.03
CA SER A 217 16.94 -3.31 32.79
C SER A 217 18.17 -3.05 31.91
N ALA A 218 18.09 -3.36 30.61
CA ALA A 218 19.13 -3.10 29.61
C ALA A 218 20.49 -3.74 29.96
N GLU A 219 20.50 -4.78 30.79
CA GLU A 219 21.71 -5.42 31.34
C GLU A 219 22.55 -6.14 30.28
N HIS A 220 21.97 -6.47 29.11
CA HIS A 220 22.69 -7.12 28.04
C HIS A 220 23.81 -6.22 27.48
N PRO A 221 25.04 -6.72 27.26
CA PRO A 221 26.16 -5.88 26.80
C PRO A 221 25.89 -5.11 25.50
N LEU A 222 25.03 -5.63 24.60
CA LEU A 222 24.65 -4.92 23.37
C LEU A 222 23.65 -3.78 23.62
N HIS A 223 22.78 -3.89 24.64
CA HIS A 223 21.93 -2.77 25.08
C HIS A 223 22.79 -1.64 25.69
N GLN A 224 23.80 -1.98 26.49
CA GLN A 224 24.76 -1.00 27.00
C GLN A 224 25.57 -0.36 25.85
N ALA A 225 26.04 -1.15 24.87
CA ALA A 225 26.73 -0.62 23.69
C ALA A 225 25.84 0.33 22.87
N PHE A 226 24.55 0.04 22.71
CA PHE A 226 23.61 0.93 22.01
C PHE A 226 23.37 2.25 22.76
N LEU A 227 23.22 2.21 24.08
CA LEU A 227 23.10 3.42 24.91
C LEU A 227 24.36 4.28 24.88
N GLU A 228 25.54 3.64 24.89
CA GLU A 228 26.83 4.32 24.86
C GLU A 228 27.16 4.88 23.47
N ALA A 229 26.78 4.19 22.39
CA ALA A 229 26.80 4.77 21.04
C ALA A 229 25.96 6.06 20.95
N GLY A 230 24.86 6.14 21.71
CA GLY A 230 24.07 7.36 21.84
C GLY A 230 24.80 8.52 22.50
N ARG A 231 25.75 8.27 23.42
CA ARG A 231 26.61 9.33 24.00
C ARG A 231 27.71 9.78 23.05
N GLN A 232 28.14 8.90 22.15
CA GLN A 232 29.23 9.13 21.20
C GLN A 232 28.73 9.78 19.89
N HIS A 233 27.44 9.60 19.56
CA HIS A 233 26.81 10.16 18.36
C HIS A 233 26.06 11.48 18.64
N PRO A 234 26.02 12.46 17.71
CA PRO A 234 25.32 13.74 17.89
C PRO A 234 23.81 13.69 18.21
N ILE A 235 23.14 12.55 18.05
CA ILE A 235 21.75 12.33 18.53
C ILE A 235 21.67 12.44 20.08
N GLY A 236 22.75 12.11 20.78
CA GLY A 236 22.80 12.11 22.25
C GLY A 236 21.93 11.02 22.89
N SER A 237 21.76 11.13 24.20
CA SER A 237 20.90 10.24 24.99
C SER A 237 19.65 10.93 25.53
N SER A 238 18.67 10.14 25.99
CA SER A 238 17.59 10.59 26.88
C SER A 238 17.50 9.71 28.13
N GLU A 239 17.11 10.32 29.26
CA GLU A 239 16.85 9.64 30.52
C GLU A 239 15.41 9.11 30.64
N ASP A 240 14.46 9.71 29.91
CA ASP A 240 13.06 9.27 29.82
C ASP A 240 12.42 9.81 28.54
N MET A 241 12.23 8.93 27.56
CA MET A 241 11.58 9.26 26.28
C MET A 241 10.09 9.62 26.42
N ASN A 242 9.46 9.29 27.55
CA ASN A 242 8.06 9.58 27.87
C ASN A 242 7.90 10.83 28.79
N GLY A 243 9.01 11.46 29.15
CA GLY A 243 9.12 12.66 29.99
C GLY A 243 9.58 13.91 29.23
N TYR A 244 10.52 14.67 29.81
CA TYR A 244 10.94 15.99 29.31
C TYR A 244 11.56 16.00 27.89
N LYS A 245 12.33 14.97 27.51
CA LYS A 245 13.09 14.93 26.25
C LYS A 245 12.90 13.58 25.55
N GLN A 246 12.15 13.56 24.44
CA GLN A 246 11.99 12.35 23.64
C GLN A 246 13.25 12.01 22.82
N GLU A 247 13.89 13.01 22.20
CA GLU A 247 15.05 12.84 21.32
C GLU A 247 16.27 12.27 22.06
N GLY A 248 17.01 11.35 21.43
CA GLY A 248 18.16 10.64 21.99
C GLY A 248 17.98 9.12 22.02
N LEU A 249 19.07 8.39 22.20
CA LEU A 249 19.02 6.95 22.52
C LEU A 249 18.81 6.74 24.04
N ALA A 250 17.95 5.78 24.39
CA ALA A 250 17.44 5.62 25.75
C ALA A 250 17.00 4.17 26.04
N ARG A 251 16.78 3.89 27.34
CA ARG A 251 16.10 2.67 27.77
C ARG A 251 14.61 2.80 27.45
N MET A 252 14.00 1.72 26.96
CA MET A 252 12.57 1.68 26.71
C MET A 252 11.80 1.27 27.96
N ASP A 253 10.64 1.88 28.15
CA ASP A 253 9.66 1.44 29.13
C ASP A 253 8.85 0.28 28.55
N MET A 254 8.32 -0.60 29.42
CA MET A 254 7.67 -1.84 29.02
C MET A 254 6.40 -2.10 29.83
N THR A 255 5.31 -2.54 29.18
CA THR A 255 4.10 -3.07 29.83
C THR A 255 4.33 -4.52 30.30
N ILE A 256 5.31 -4.68 31.20
CA ILE A 256 5.68 -5.94 31.85
C ILE A 256 5.63 -5.71 33.36
N TYR A 257 4.97 -6.60 34.09
CA TYR A 257 4.83 -6.53 35.55
C TYR A 257 4.97 -7.91 36.18
N LYS A 258 5.82 -8.02 37.21
CA LYS A 258 6.18 -9.29 37.87
C LYS A 258 6.53 -10.40 36.85
N GLY A 259 7.30 -10.01 35.83
CA GLY A 259 7.77 -10.87 34.73
C GLY A 259 6.70 -11.38 33.76
N LYS A 260 5.47 -10.88 33.84
CA LYS A 260 4.37 -11.18 32.92
C LYS A 260 4.05 -10.00 32.03
N ARG A 261 3.53 -10.28 30.83
CA ARG A 261 2.85 -9.29 29.99
C ARG A 261 1.74 -8.61 30.79
N TRP A 262 1.71 -7.29 30.77
CA TRP A 262 0.63 -6.49 31.39
C TRP A 262 -0.27 -5.87 30.31
N SER A 263 -1.20 -6.67 29.79
CA SER A 263 -2.19 -6.23 28.80
C SER A 263 -3.30 -5.40 29.44
N THR A 264 -4.16 -4.77 28.63
CA THR A 264 -5.34 -4.05 29.16
C THR A 264 -6.37 -5.00 29.77
N SER A 265 -6.36 -6.29 29.42
CA SER A 265 -7.14 -7.30 30.15
C SER A 265 -6.60 -7.47 31.57
N SER A 266 -5.28 -7.62 31.74
CA SER A 266 -4.61 -7.73 33.05
C SER A 266 -4.78 -6.48 33.92
N ALA A 267 -4.66 -5.30 33.32
CA ALA A 267 -4.71 -4.02 34.03
C ALA A 267 -6.16 -3.58 34.38
N TYR A 268 -7.09 -3.67 33.43
CA TYR A 268 -8.42 -3.06 33.56
C TYR A 268 -9.56 -4.08 33.68
N LEU A 269 -9.64 -5.04 32.75
CA LEU A 269 -10.80 -5.92 32.67
C LEU A 269 -10.85 -6.90 33.85
N ARG A 270 -9.77 -7.64 34.10
CA ARG A 270 -9.70 -8.69 35.13
C ARG A 270 -10.00 -8.18 36.55
N PRO A 271 -9.51 -7.01 37.01
CA PRO A 271 -9.92 -6.43 38.29
C PRO A 271 -11.39 -6.01 38.34
N ALA A 272 -12.02 -5.70 37.20
CA ALA A 272 -13.43 -5.30 37.12
C ALA A 272 -14.42 -6.48 37.04
N LEU A 273 -13.97 -7.70 36.72
CA LEU A 273 -14.83 -8.91 36.61
C LEU A 273 -15.54 -9.31 37.91
N SER A 274 -15.12 -8.78 39.06
CA SER A 274 -15.77 -9.01 40.36
C SER A 274 -17.02 -8.13 40.58
N ARG A 275 -17.28 -7.17 39.69
CA ARG A 275 -18.38 -6.21 39.83
C ARG A 275 -19.68 -6.76 39.23
N PRO A 276 -20.81 -6.77 39.95
CA PRO A 276 -22.05 -7.43 39.52
C PRO A 276 -22.79 -6.72 38.37
N ASN A 277 -22.28 -5.58 37.90
CA ASN A 277 -22.82 -4.76 36.81
C ASN A 277 -22.01 -4.84 35.50
N LEU A 278 -20.89 -5.59 35.49
CA LEU A 278 -20.07 -5.83 34.29
C LEU A 278 -20.26 -7.26 33.81
N HIS A 279 -20.91 -7.43 32.66
CA HIS A 279 -21.10 -8.71 32.01
C HIS A 279 -20.16 -8.81 30.80
N THR A 280 -19.56 -9.98 30.58
CA THR A 280 -18.62 -10.21 29.48
C THR A 280 -19.04 -11.43 28.67
N SER A 281 -18.76 -11.44 27.37
CA SER A 281 -19.04 -12.59 26.52
C SER A 281 -18.01 -12.71 25.39
N SER A 282 -17.45 -13.91 25.21
CA SER A 282 -16.31 -14.19 24.32
C SER A 282 -16.67 -15.21 23.24
N GLY A 283 -16.02 -15.13 22.07
CA GLY A 283 -16.36 -15.94 20.89
C GLY A 283 -17.48 -15.35 20.04
N ILE A 284 -17.85 -14.08 20.27
CA ILE A 284 -19.01 -13.42 19.67
C ILE A 284 -18.51 -12.33 18.72
N THR A 285 -18.65 -12.57 17.41
CA THR A 285 -18.33 -11.57 16.39
C THR A 285 -19.53 -10.65 16.18
N CYS A 286 -19.32 -9.34 16.34
CA CYS A 286 -20.32 -8.36 15.93
C CYS A 286 -20.30 -8.23 14.39
N THR A 287 -21.42 -8.54 13.74
CA THR A 287 -21.53 -8.79 12.29
C THR A 287 -22.03 -7.57 11.51
N ARG A 288 -23.07 -6.94 12.03
CA ARG A 288 -23.48 -5.55 11.81
C ARG A 288 -23.88 -5.04 13.18
N VAL A 289 -23.98 -3.73 13.35
CA VAL A 289 -24.65 -3.21 14.54
C VAL A 289 -25.75 -2.26 14.14
N LEU A 290 -26.91 -2.41 14.77
CA LEU A 290 -28.02 -1.48 14.60
C LEU A 290 -27.69 -0.27 15.48
N PHE A 291 -26.67 0.48 15.02
CA PHE A 291 -25.75 1.36 15.74
C PHE A 291 -24.74 0.61 16.68
N ASP A 292 -23.43 0.89 16.51
CA ASP A 292 -22.24 0.67 17.41
C ASP A 292 -21.31 -0.57 17.36
N GLY A 293 -20.16 -0.50 16.66
CA GLY A 293 -18.97 -1.32 16.98
C GLY A 293 -17.72 -1.15 16.07
N ALA A 294 -16.53 -1.56 16.54
CA ALA A 294 -15.23 -1.24 15.89
C ALA A 294 -14.08 -2.27 16.14
N ILE A 295 -13.47 -2.93 15.14
CA ILE A 295 -12.19 -2.52 14.51
C ILE A 295 -11.90 -3.03 13.05
N ASN A 296 -12.83 -3.54 12.23
CA ASN A 296 -14.28 -3.34 12.22
C ASN A 296 -14.78 -1.90 12.42
N SER A 297 -13.95 -0.86 12.65
CA SER A 297 -14.44 0.52 12.83
C SER A 297 -15.03 1.04 11.51
N PRO A 298 -14.23 1.19 10.44
CA PRO A 298 -14.80 1.54 9.15
C PRO A 298 -15.65 0.42 8.54
N GLN A 299 -15.26 -0.85 8.69
CA GLN A 299 -16.02 -1.96 8.10
C GLN A 299 -17.41 -2.14 8.73
N LEU A 300 -17.55 -2.09 10.06
CA LEU A 300 -18.84 -2.33 10.70
C LEU A 300 -19.75 -1.11 10.60
N LEU A 301 -19.19 0.11 10.63
CA LEU A 301 -19.91 1.33 10.24
C LEU A 301 -20.49 1.20 8.82
N MET A 302 -19.67 0.84 7.83
CA MET A 302 -20.15 0.66 6.45
C MET A 302 -21.18 -0.48 6.32
N LEU A 303 -21.00 -1.60 7.03
CA LEU A 303 -21.99 -2.72 7.10
C LEU A 303 -23.30 -2.32 7.83
N SER A 304 -23.24 -1.25 8.62
CA SER A 304 -24.37 -0.62 9.31
C SER A 304 -24.95 0.57 8.54
N GLY A 305 -24.49 0.85 7.32
CA GLY A 305 -24.98 1.95 6.49
C GLY A 305 -24.38 3.33 6.81
N VAL A 306 -23.30 3.39 7.58
CA VAL A 306 -22.61 4.64 7.96
C VAL A 306 -21.26 4.70 7.26
N GLY A 307 -21.10 5.56 6.27
CA GLY A 307 -19.86 5.68 5.50
C GLY A 307 -20.06 6.32 4.13
N PRO A 308 -19.10 6.21 3.19
CA PRO A 308 -19.18 6.90 1.91
C PRO A 308 -20.36 6.37 1.08
N ALA A 309 -21.36 7.21 0.80
CA ALA A 309 -22.65 6.75 0.29
C ALA A 309 -22.57 5.90 -0.99
N ASN A 310 -21.68 6.26 -1.91
CA ASN A 310 -21.49 5.50 -3.15
C ASN A 310 -20.90 4.10 -2.90
N HIS A 311 -20.01 3.96 -1.91
CA HIS A 311 -19.42 2.67 -1.55
C HIS A 311 -20.40 1.78 -0.76
N VAL A 312 -21.18 2.37 0.15
CA VAL A 312 -22.22 1.67 0.93
C VAL A 312 -23.31 1.13 0.00
N ARG A 313 -23.83 1.97 -0.92
CA ARG A 313 -24.85 1.58 -1.90
C ARG A 313 -24.35 0.49 -2.87
N ALA A 314 -23.09 0.54 -3.30
CA ALA A 314 -22.48 -0.45 -4.19
C ALA A 314 -22.35 -1.87 -3.60
N HIS A 315 -22.70 -2.06 -2.32
CA HIS A 315 -22.77 -3.36 -1.65
C HIS A 315 -24.20 -3.75 -1.23
N ASP A 316 -25.23 -3.12 -1.80
CA ASP A 316 -26.65 -3.34 -1.46
C ASP A 316 -27.00 -3.05 0.01
N ILE A 317 -26.23 -2.18 0.68
CA ILE A 317 -26.44 -1.82 2.09
C ILE A 317 -27.30 -0.56 2.15
N PRO A 318 -28.41 -0.55 2.93
CA PRO A 318 -29.18 0.67 3.16
C PRO A 318 -28.32 1.76 3.79
N LEU A 319 -28.27 2.94 3.17
CA LEU A 319 -27.55 4.08 3.71
C LEU A 319 -28.32 4.69 4.89
N VAL A 320 -27.61 4.91 6.00
CA VAL A 320 -28.10 5.56 7.22
C VAL A 320 -27.47 6.95 7.36
N VAL A 321 -26.15 7.08 7.17
CA VAL A 321 -25.46 8.38 7.11
C VAL A 321 -24.35 8.34 6.05
N ASP A 322 -24.29 9.36 5.19
CA ASP A 322 -23.14 9.59 4.32
C ASP A 322 -22.00 10.24 5.12
N LEU A 323 -20.93 9.49 5.35
CA LEU A 323 -19.70 9.99 5.98
C LEU A 323 -18.49 9.57 5.12
N PRO A 324 -18.05 10.40 4.17
CA PRO A 324 -16.99 10.04 3.23
C PRO A 324 -15.62 9.84 3.92
N GLY A 325 -15.44 10.35 5.14
CA GLY A 325 -14.25 10.10 5.96
C GLY A 325 -14.11 8.66 6.50
N VAL A 326 -15.19 7.87 6.55
CA VAL A 326 -15.14 6.50 7.09
C VAL A 326 -14.28 5.61 6.20
N GLY A 327 -13.24 5.05 6.78
CA GLY A 327 -12.27 4.20 6.09
C GLY A 327 -11.18 4.95 5.34
N GLN A 328 -11.16 6.29 5.34
CA GLN A 328 -10.10 7.08 4.69
C GLN A 328 -9.03 7.49 5.70
N ASN A 329 -7.96 8.18 5.26
CA ASN A 329 -6.89 8.68 6.14
C ASN A 329 -6.13 7.57 6.92
N LEU A 330 -6.25 6.30 6.50
CA LEU A 330 -5.53 5.18 7.16
C LEU A 330 -4.03 5.48 7.16
N THR A 331 -3.44 5.45 8.34
CA THR A 331 -2.01 5.70 8.54
C THR A 331 -1.43 4.58 9.39
N ASP A 332 -0.21 4.14 9.08
CA ASP A 332 0.53 3.11 9.82
C ASP A 332 2.02 3.49 9.88
N HIS A 333 2.74 3.00 10.88
CA HIS A 333 4.20 3.15 10.93
C HIS A 333 4.85 2.04 10.10
N LEU A 334 5.61 2.42 9.09
CA LEU A 334 6.46 1.52 8.31
C LEU A 334 7.89 1.58 8.88
N GLU A 335 8.59 0.45 8.90
CA GLU A 335 9.97 0.33 9.37
C GLU A 335 10.80 -0.64 8.52
N ILE A 336 12.12 -0.57 8.68
CA ILE A 336 13.12 -1.42 8.03
C ILE A 336 14.11 -1.96 9.07
N TYR A 337 14.75 -3.09 8.77
CA TYR A 337 15.68 -3.74 9.70
C TYR A 337 17.12 -3.60 9.20
N VAL A 338 17.94 -2.82 9.92
CA VAL A 338 19.38 -2.71 9.69
C VAL A 338 20.09 -3.72 10.60
N GLN A 339 20.74 -4.71 10.02
CA GLN A 339 21.23 -5.92 10.68
C GLN A 339 22.76 -6.01 10.61
N GLN A 340 23.41 -6.23 11.76
CA GLN A 340 24.86 -6.43 11.86
C GLN A 340 25.16 -7.83 12.41
N LYS A 341 26.14 -8.51 11.83
CA LYS A 341 26.71 -9.73 12.42
C LYS A 341 27.38 -9.40 13.75
N CYS A 342 27.26 -10.30 14.72
CA CYS A 342 27.93 -10.18 16.01
C CYS A 342 29.14 -11.10 16.07
N THR A 343 30.31 -10.56 16.40
CA THR A 343 31.55 -11.34 16.54
C THR A 343 31.58 -12.24 17.77
N LYS A 344 30.65 -12.05 18.72
CA LYS A 344 30.59 -12.77 20.01
C LYS A 344 29.29 -13.57 20.15
N PRO A 345 29.32 -14.79 20.74
CA PRO A 345 28.15 -15.68 20.84
C PRO A 345 27.15 -15.29 21.96
N ILE A 346 26.95 -13.98 22.18
CA ILE A 346 26.16 -13.41 23.29
C ILE A 346 24.68 -13.14 22.94
N THR A 347 24.35 -13.08 21.65
CA THR A 347 23.01 -12.74 21.13
C THR A 347 21.96 -13.81 21.48
N LEU A 348 20.70 -13.59 21.09
CA LEU A 348 19.61 -14.54 21.36
C LEU A 348 19.62 -15.79 20.46
N TYR A 349 20.46 -15.85 19.42
CA TYR A 349 20.46 -16.92 18.40
C TYR A 349 20.48 -18.36 18.99
N ASN A 350 21.29 -18.60 20.02
CA ASN A 350 21.38 -19.90 20.70
C ASN A 350 20.35 -20.11 21.84
N LYS A 351 19.43 -19.15 22.04
CA LYS A 351 18.44 -19.12 23.13
C LYS A 351 16.99 -19.14 22.63
N SER A 352 16.73 -18.61 21.43
CA SER A 352 15.40 -18.51 20.80
C SER A 352 15.15 -19.52 19.67
N SER A 353 16.06 -20.47 19.44
CA SER A 353 15.98 -21.42 18.32
C SER A 353 15.74 -22.86 18.75
N TRP A 354 14.86 -23.57 18.03
CA TRP A 354 14.66 -25.02 18.14
C TRP A 354 15.90 -25.87 17.81
N LYS A 355 16.99 -25.26 17.30
CA LYS A 355 18.32 -25.88 17.24
C LYS A 355 18.91 -26.16 18.64
N PHE A 356 18.49 -25.42 19.66
CA PHE A 356 18.99 -25.47 21.03
C PHE A 356 17.84 -25.64 22.05
N PRO A 357 17.05 -26.74 21.95
CA PRO A 357 15.80 -26.87 22.72
C PRO A 357 16.04 -26.92 24.24
N HIS A 358 17.22 -27.36 24.69
CA HIS A 358 17.61 -27.33 26.10
C HIS A 358 17.63 -25.90 26.69
N ASN A 359 18.03 -24.90 25.91
CA ASN A 359 18.02 -23.50 26.36
C ASN A 359 16.59 -22.96 26.43
N MET A 360 15.76 -23.26 25.43
CA MET A 360 14.34 -22.88 25.44
C MET A 360 13.58 -23.51 26.63
N ILE A 361 13.84 -24.80 26.91
CA ILE A 361 13.27 -25.51 28.06
C ILE A 361 13.75 -24.89 29.37
N LYS A 362 15.05 -24.58 29.52
CA LYS A 362 15.59 -23.92 30.71
C LYS A 362 14.95 -22.56 30.96
N ILE A 363 14.81 -21.72 29.93
CA ILE A 363 14.18 -20.40 30.01
C ILE A 363 12.69 -20.53 30.39
N GLY A 364 11.99 -21.51 29.82
CA GLY A 364 10.60 -21.81 30.19
C GLY A 364 10.47 -22.24 31.65
N LEU A 365 11.30 -23.17 32.12
CA LEU A 365 11.30 -23.64 33.52
C LEU A 365 11.64 -22.53 34.51
N GLU A 366 12.63 -21.69 34.20
CA GLU A 366 12.99 -20.51 35.01
C GLU A 366 11.81 -19.55 35.16
N TRP A 367 11.11 -19.24 34.06
CA TRP A 367 9.93 -18.39 34.08
C TRP A 367 8.74 -19.01 34.81
N PHE A 368 8.46 -20.31 34.61
CA PHE A 368 7.40 -21.02 35.34
C PHE A 368 7.66 -21.08 36.84
N ALA A 369 8.90 -21.28 37.26
CA ALA A 369 9.27 -21.37 38.68
C ALA A 369 9.38 -20.01 39.39
N THR A 370 9.85 -18.97 38.69
CA THR A 370 10.25 -17.69 39.33
C THR A 370 9.65 -16.43 38.73
N GLN A 371 9.10 -16.50 37.50
CA GLN A 371 8.68 -15.35 36.69
C GLN A 371 9.82 -14.33 36.49
N LYS A 372 11.06 -14.82 36.36
CA LYS A 372 12.28 -14.06 36.05
C LYS A 372 13.00 -14.67 34.83
N GLY A 373 14.24 -14.25 34.60
CA GLY A 373 15.07 -14.75 33.51
C GLY A 373 14.65 -14.21 32.14
N LEU A 374 15.21 -14.79 31.08
CA LEU A 374 14.98 -14.32 29.71
C LEU A 374 13.51 -14.42 29.27
N GLY A 375 12.73 -15.35 29.85
CA GLY A 375 11.29 -15.48 29.57
C GLY A 375 10.47 -14.25 29.96
N ALA A 376 10.98 -13.45 30.91
CA ALA A 376 10.33 -12.27 31.48
C ALA A 376 10.61 -10.94 30.72
N SER A 377 11.33 -10.97 29.60
CA SER A 377 11.61 -9.79 28.76
C SER A 377 11.11 -10.00 27.32
N SER A 378 10.84 -8.90 26.59
CA SER A 378 10.66 -8.93 25.12
C SER A 378 11.95 -8.65 24.34
N HIS A 379 13.03 -8.33 25.05
CA HIS A 379 14.37 -8.00 24.53
C HIS A 379 14.47 -6.71 23.70
N LEU A 380 13.40 -5.91 23.64
CA LEU A 380 13.41 -4.54 23.10
C LEU A 380 13.58 -3.52 24.26
N GLU A 381 14.67 -3.67 25.01
CA GLU A 381 14.91 -2.89 26.25
C GLU A 381 15.56 -1.53 26.01
N THR A 382 16.04 -1.26 24.79
CA THR A 382 16.63 0.02 24.38
C THR A 382 16.19 0.41 22.98
N GLY A 383 16.16 1.71 22.74
CA GLY A 383 15.82 2.29 21.45
C GLY A 383 16.07 3.79 21.50
N GLY A 384 15.33 4.58 20.72
CA GLY A 384 15.46 6.03 20.78
C GLY A 384 14.71 6.75 19.69
N PHE A 385 14.94 8.07 19.65
CA PHE A 385 14.32 8.98 18.72
C PHE A 385 15.34 9.97 18.14
N ALA A 386 15.20 10.29 16.87
CA ALA A 386 16.02 11.30 16.19
C ALA A 386 15.20 12.08 15.16
N ARG A 387 15.75 13.20 14.72
CA ARG A 387 15.24 13.99 13.59
C ARG A 387 15.87 13.58 12.26
N SER A 388 15.06 13.52 11.22
CA SER A 388 15.48 13.38 9.83
C SER A 388 16.30 14.58 9.35
N SER A 389 15.93 15.80 9.78
CA SER A 389 16.66 17.04 9.49
C SER A 389 16.63 18.03 10.68
N PRO A 390 17.60 18.96 10.79
CA PRO A 390 17.60 19.99 11.84
C PRO A 390 16.38 20.92 11.81
N GLU A 391 15.69 21.00 10.67
CA GLU A 391 14.49 21.83 10.46
C GLU A 391 13.22 21.22 11.10
N ARG A 392 13.26 19.93 11.46
CA ARG A 392 12.17 19.30 12.22
C ARG A 392 12.12 19.86 13.65
N ALA A 393 10.93 20.24 14.09
CA ALA A 393 10.68 20.79 15.43
C ALA A 393 10.81 19.75 16.55
N HIS A 394 10.64 18.46 16.22
CA HIS A 394 10.68 17.31 17.13
C HIS A 394 11.04 16.04 16.35
N PRO A 395 11.50 14.96 16.99
CA PRO A 395 11.92 13.74 16.29
C PRO A 395 10.78 13.05 15.53
N ASP A 396 11.13 12.57 14.34
CA ASP A 396 10.27 11.90 13.36
C ASP A 396 10.81 10.51 12.96
N ILE A 397 11.96 10.08 13.48
CA ILE A 397 12.52 8.73 13.33
C ILE A 397 12.54 8.03 14.69
N GLN A 398 12.00 6.81 14.76
CA GLN A 398 12.11 5.93 15.94
C GLN A 398 13.07 4.76 15.66
N PHE A 399 13.79 4.33 16.70
CA PHE A 399 14.64 3.14 16.71
C PHE A 399 14.17 2.17 17.81
N HIS A 400 14.05 0.86 17.50
CA HIS A 400 13.97 -0.23 18.48
C HIS A 400 15.16 -1.17 18.29
N PHE A 401 16.00 -1.37 19.32
CA PHE A 401 17.20 -2.20 19.21
C PHE A 401 16.97 -3.61 19.77
N LEU A 402 17.38 -4.63 19.02
CA LEU A 402 17.21 -6.04 19.39
C LEU A 402 18.54 -6.82 19.30
N PRO A 403 18.96 -7.56 20.34
CA PRO A 403 20.12 -8.46 20.31
C PRO A 403 19.82 -9.80 19.58
N SER A 404 19.16 -9.71 18.42
CA SER A 404 18.83 -10.80 17.48
C SER A 404 18.51 -10.20 16.11
N THR A 405 18.53 -11.00 15.05
CA THR A 405 17.80 -10.66 13.81
C THR A 405 16.34 -11.09 13.88
N VAL A 406 15.52 -10.50 13.01
CA VAL A 406 14.13 -10.88 12.71
C VAL A 406 14.03 -11.04 11.19
N HIS A 407 13.42 -12.13 10.73
CA HIS A 407 13.19 -12.40 9.31
C HIS A 407 11.76 -12.94 9.14
N ASN A 408 11.02 -12.44 8.13
CA ASN A 408 9.60 -12.74 7.89
C ASN A 408 8.77 -12.62 9.19
N ASP A 409 8.69 -11.41 9.75
CA ASP A 409 7.93 -11.09 10.98
C ASP A 409 8.31 -11.93 12.21
N GLY A 410 9.48 -12.57 12.21
CA GLY A 410 9.96 -13.46 13.27
C GLY A 410 9.57 -14.94 13.08
N ARG A 411 8.92 -15.28 11.97
CA ARG A 411 8.57 -16.65 11.58
C ARG A 411 9.79 -17.50 11.20
N SER A 412 10.86 -16.86 10.72
CA SER A 412 12.11 -17.53 10.33
C SER A 412 13.29 -17.10 11.21
N VAL A 413 14.09 -18.08 11.63
CA VAL A 413 15.23 -17.88 12.52
C VAL A 413 16.48 -17.56 11.70
N GLY A 414 17.27 -16.58 12.15
CA GLY A 414 18.57 -16.26 11.55
C GLY A 414 19.55 -17.44 11.54
N ASN A 415 20.60 -17.34 10.73
CA ASN A 415 21.61 -18.40 10.56
C ASN A 415 22.85 -18.24 11.46
N CYS A 416 23.06 -17.06 12.08
CA CYS A 416 24.25 -16.73 12.85
C CYS A 416 23.95 -15.83 14.06
N HIS A 417 24.98 -15.55 14.88
CA HIS A 417 24.89 -14.51 15.90
C HIS A 417 24.90 -13.13 15.24
N ALA A 418 23.82 -12.37 15.42
CA ALA A 418 23.63 -11.04 14.87
C ALA A 418 22.71 -10.21 15.79
N TYR A 419 22.72 -8.89 15.59
CA TYR A 419 21.84 -7.91 16.23
C TYR A 419 21.32 -6.92 15.18
N GLN A 420 20.27 -6.17 15.51
CA GLN A 420 19.67 -5.23 14.57
C GLN A 420 19.05 -4.03 15.27
N VAL A 421 18.74 -3.01 14.47
CA VAL A 421 17.80 -1.95 14.84
C VAL A 421 16.64 -1.96 13.85
N HIS A 422 15.42 -1.95 14.39
CA HIS A 422 14.22 -1.60 13.63
C HIS A 422 14.15 -0.08 13.60
N VAL A 423 14.04 0.50 12.41
CA VAL A 423 14.02 1.96 12.24
C VAL A 423 12.94 2.36 11.25
N GLY A 424 12.12 3.35 11.63
CA GLY A 424 10.92 3.72 10.89
C GLY A 424 10.56 5.20 10.98
N THR A 425 9.75 5.63 10.02
CA THR A 425 9.25 7.00 9.86
C THR A 425 7.97 7.19 10.68
N MET A 426 7.99 8.13 11.62
CA MET A 426 6.93 8.29 12.63
C MET A 426 5.84 9.30 12.25
N ARG A 427 6.04 10.05 11.16
CA ARG A 427 5.12 11.10 10.69
C ARG A 427 4.90 11.03 9.17
N THR A 428 4.80 9.81 8.65
CA THR A 428 4.60 9.52 7.22
C THR A 428 3.44 10.33 6.62
N LYS A 429 3.64 10.76 5.37
CA LYS A 429 2.65 11.49 4.59
C LYS A 429 1.80 10.60 3.69
N SER A 430 2.23 9.36 3.44
CA SER A 430 1.41 8.36 2.76
C SER A 430 0.08 8.11 3.50
N LYS A 431 -1.01 7.97 2.74
CA LYS A 431 -2.37 7.78 3.25
C LYS A 431 -3.09 6.71 2.46
N GLY A 432 -3.63 5.74 3.20
CA GLY A 432 -4.38 4.62 2.67
C GLY A 432 -5.88 4.66 2.98
N CYS A 433 -6.54 3.53 2.73
CA CYS A 433 -7.94 3.32 3.07
C CYS A 433 -8.28 1.89 3.53
N ILE A 434 -9.45 1.73 4.16
CA ILE A 434 -10.12 0.47 4.43
C ILE A 434 -11.50 0.51 3.77
N LYS A 435 -11.79 -0.44 2.89
CA LYS A 435 -13.05 -0.57 2.13
C LYS A 435 -13.72 -1.92 2.41
N LEU A 436 -15.02 -2.05 2.16
CA LEU A 436 -15.67 -3.36 2.18
C LEU A 436 -15.20 -4.20 0.99
N ALA A 437 -15.00 -5.50 1.23
CA ALA A 437 -14.87 -6.49 0.16
C ALA A 437 -16.22 -7.13 -0.21
N SER A 438 -17.20 -7.05 0.69
CA SER A 438 -18.51 -7.69 0.57
C SER A 438 -19.45 -7.21 1.67
N LYS A 439 -20.76 -7.39 1.46
CA LYS A 439 -21.80 -7.30 2.51
C LYS A 439 -21.83 -8.51 3.46
N ASP A 440 -21.06 -9.58 3.19
CA ASP A 440 -20.85 -10.68 4.15
C ASP A 440 -19.81 -10.27 5.21
N PRO A 441 -20.21 -10.09 6.49
CA PRO A 441 -19.34 -9.61 7.56
C PRO A 441 -18.26 -10.61 8.00
N ARG A 442 -18.29 -11.84 7.47
CA ARG A 442 -17.23 -12.86 7.65
C ARG A 442 -16.14 -12.76 6.57
N ARG A 443 -16.20 -11.74 5.71
CA ARG A 443 -15.14 -11.38 4.76
C ARG A 443 -14.27 -10.29 5.37
N TYR A 444 -12.96 -10.48 5.28
CA TYR A 444 -12.01 -9.43 5.66
C TYR A 444 -12.19 -8.21 4.75
N PRO A 445 -11.94 -6.99 5.25
CA PRO A 445 -12.06 -5.79 4.45
C PRO A 445 -10.91 -5.70 3.45
N ILE A 446 -11.06 -4.88 2.43
CA ILE A 446 -9.96 -4.44 1.59
C ILE A 446 -9.14 -3.46 2.43
N ILE A 447 -7.88 -3.79 2.71
CA ILE A 447 -6.95 -2.96 3.48
C ILE A 447 -5.84 -2.50 2.54
N ASP A 448 -5.74 -1.20 2.33
CA ASP A 448 -4.71 -0.60 1.47
C ASP A 448 -4.03 0.54 2.22
N PRO A 449 -2.85 0.31 2.84
CA PRO A 449 -2.09 1.36 3.51
C PRO A 449 -1.48 2.40 2.56
N ASN A 450 -1.42 2.12 1.26
CA ASN A 450 -0.77 2.94 0.24
C ASN A 450 0.66 3.38 0.65
N TYR A 451 1.50 2.41 1.07
CA TYR A 451 2.84 2.72 1.59
C TYR A 451 3.74 3.41 0.55
N LEU A 452 4.57 4.36 1.02
CA LEU A 452 5.63 5.05 0.25
C LEU A 452 5.14 5.76 -1.03
N ASP A 453 3.90 6.25 -1.01
CA ASP A 453 3.29 7.02 -2.09
C ASP A 453 3.74 8.50 -2.08
N HIS A 454 4.13 9.02 -0.91
CA HIS A 454 4.64 10.39 -0.78
C HIS A 454 6.19 10.43 -0.80
N GLU A 455 6.76 11.32 -1.64
CA GLU A 455 8.21 11.43 -1.88
C GLU A 455 9.06 11.60 -0.61
N ASP A 456 8.58 12.38 0.36
CA ASP A 456 9.28 12.60 1.64
C ASP A 456 9.52 11.32 2.46
N ASP A 457 8.65 10.31 2.35
CA ASP A 457 8.82 9.05 3.09
C ASP A 457 10.13 8.36 2.65
N TRP A 458 10.45 8.38 1.35
CA TRP A 458 11.72 7.88 0.80
C TRP A 458 12.93 8.65 1.32
N LYS A 459 12.83 9.98 1.42
CA LYS A 459 13.91 10.85 1.96
C LYS A 459 14.20 10.51 3.42
N GLU A 460 13.16 10.30 4.22
CA GLU A 460 13.29 9.90 5.62
C GLU A 460 13.88 8.49 5.75
N PHE A 461 13.40 7.49 4.99
CA PHE A 461 13.97 6.14 5.00
C PHE A 461 15.45 6.09 4.59
N ARG A 462 15.88 6.90 3.61
CA ARG A 462 17.31 7.06 3.29
C ARG A 462 18.12 7.59 4.47
N LYS A 463 17.56 8.51 5.28
CA LYS A 463 18.22 8.99 6.49
C LYS A 463 18.17 7.96 7.63
N CYS A 464 17.10 7.18 7.77
CA CYS A 464 17.02 6.06 8.73
C CYS A 464 18.21 5.10 8.59
N ILE A 465 18.48 4.59 7.38
CA ILE A 465 19.62 3.68 7.12
C ILE A 465 20.95 4.33 7.47
N ARG A 466 21.14 5.59 7.04
CA ARG A 466 22.38 6.34 7.29
C ARG A 466 22.60 6.52 8.80
N LEU A 467 21.58 6.94 9.56
CA LEU A 467 21.66 7.05 11.02
C LEU A 467 21.93 5.71 11.71
N SER A 468 21.30 4.61 11.30
CA SER A 468 21.57 3.28 11.87
C SER A 468 23.03 2.85 11.66
N ARG A 469 23.59 3.10 10.47
CA ARG A 469 25.02 2.87 10.17
C ARG A 469 25.92 3.79 10.99
N GLU A 470 25.60 5.08 11.09
CA GLU A 470 26.31 6.06 11.92
C GLU A 470 26.34 5.63 13.42
N ILE A 471 25.27 5.02 13.93
CA ILE A 471 25.17 4.49 15.31
C ILE A 471 26.00 3.21 15.49
N PHE A 472 25.93 2.23 14.58
CA PHE A 472 26.73 1.00 14.68
C PHE A 472 28.23 1.19 14.39
N ALA A 473 28.60 2.30 13.73
CA ALA A 473 30.00 2.72 13.56
C ALA A 473 30.66 3.30 14.83
N GLN A 474 29.89 3.58 15.89
CA GLN A 474 30.45 4.15 17.13
C GLN A 474 31.36 3.18 17.89
N LYS A 475 32.30 3.72 18.67
CA LYS A 475 33.33 2.96 19.41
C LYS A 475 32.74 1.92 20.36
N ALA A 476 31.56 2.20 20.91
CA ALA A 476 30.81 1.27 21.74
C ALA A 476 30.54 -0.10 21.07
N PHE A 477 30.45 -0.15 19.73
CA PHE A 477 30.21 -1.37 18.97
C PHE A 477 31.48 -2.07 18.45
N ASP A 478 32.67 -1.44 18.57
CA ASP A 478 33.96 -2.04 18.16
C ASP A 478 34.17 -3.48 18.70
N PRO A 479 33.83 -3.80 19.98
CA PRO A 479 34.03 -5.14 20.51
C PRO A 479 32.99 -6.18 20.03
N TYR A 480 32.06 -5.83 19.15
CA TYR A 480 30.89 -6.63 18.81
C TYR A 480 30.53 -6.67 17.32
N ARG A 481 30.80 -5.62 16.53
CA ARG A 481 30.39 -5.56 15.11
C ARG A 481 31.25 -6.48 14.24
N GLY A 482 30.58 -7.34 13.47
CA GLY A 482 31.13 -8.00 12.30
C GLY A 482 30.73 -7.25 11.03
N GLU A 483 30.55 -7.99 9.93
CA GLU A 483 29.99 -7.45 8.69
C GLU A 483 28.52 -7.00 8.83
N GLU A 484 28.10 -6.06 7.98
CA GLU A 484 26.69 -5.70 7.82
C GLU A 484 25.99 -6.81 7.02
N LEU A 485 24.81 -7.23 7.47
CA LEU A 485 24.01 -8.30 6.88
C LEU A 485 22.82 -7.77 6.08
N ALA A 486 22.29 -6.61 6.47
CA ALA A 486 21.27 -5.86 5.75
C ALA A 486 21.39 -4.36 6.14
N PRO A 487 21.34 -3.40 5.21
CA PRO A 487 21.10 -3.57 3.77
C PRO A 487 22.16 -4.33 2.97
N GLY A 488 23.41 -4.33 3.44
CA GLY A 488 24.57 -4.83 2.70
C GLY A 488 25.53 -3.68 2.38
N LYS A 489 26.84 -3.92 2.51
CA LYS A 489 27.89 -2.90 2.36
C LYS A 489 27.89 -2.24 0.98
N GLU A 490 27.45 -2.97 -0.04
CA GLU A 490 27.30 -2.54 -1.43
C GLU A 490 26.12 -1.58 -1.67
N VAL A 491 25.20 -1.44 -0.72
CA VAL A 491 24.01 -0.57 -0.79
C VAL A 491 24.36 0.83 -0.28
N GLU A 492 25.01 1.66 -1.10
CA GLU A 492 25.50 2.99 -0.69
C GLU A 492 24.67 4.16 -1.26
N SER A 493 24.30 4.08 -2.54
CA SER A 493 23.60 5.16 -3.25
C SER A 493 22.10 5.21 -2.94
N ASP A 494 21.49 6.39 -3.08
CA ASP A 494 20.06 6.60 -2.84
C ASP A 494 19.17 5.61 -3.60
N ALA A 495 19.47 5.30 -4.87
CA ALA A 495 18.70 4.35 -5.67
C ALA A 495 18.82 2.89 -5.19
N GLN A 496 20.00 2.48 -4.70
CA GLN A 496 20.18 1.15 -4.10
C GLN A 496 19.44 1.07 -2.75
N ILE A 497 19.50 2.14 -1.96
CA ILE A 497 18.75 2.27 -0.70
C ILE A 497 17.24 2.18 -0.96
N ASP A 498 16.71 2.90 -1.94
CA ASP A 498 15.30 2.83 -2.32
C ASP A 498 14.90 1.41 -2.74
N ASN A 499 15.73 0.72 -3.51
CA ASN A 499 15.48 -0.67 -3.90
C ASN A 499 15.47 -1.63 -2.70
N PHE A 500 16.34 -1.42 -1.71
CA PHE A 500 16.29 -2.16 -0.45
C PHE A 500 15.02 -1.86 0.35
N VAL A 501 14.67 -0.58 0.54
CA VAL A 501 13.46 -0.15 1.27
C VAL A 501 12.19 -0.70 0.59
N ARG A 502 12.15 -0.68 -0.74
CA ARG A 502 11.08 -1.27 -1.57
C ARG A 502 10.91 -2.77 -1.31
N ALA A 503 12.00 -3.53 -1.25
CA ALA A 503 11.98 -4.98 -1.07
C ALA A 503 11.81 -5.44 0.40
N MET A 504 12.32 -4.68 1.38
CA MET A 504 12.57 -5.17 2.74
C MET A 504 11.82 -4.41 3.86
N SER A 505 11.02 -3.39 3.54
CA SER A 505 10.18 -2.71 4.55
C SER A 505 9.09 -3.61 5.12
N ALA A 506 8.73 -3.38 6.39
CA ALA A 506 7.74 -4.10 7.17
C ALA A 506 6.85 -3.11 7.96
N SER A 507 5.64 -3.54 8.34
CA SER A 507 4.76 -2.76 9.21
C SER A 507 5.22 -2.87 10.67
N ALA A 508 5.33 -1.74 11.37
CA ALA A 508 5.49 -1.70 12.83
C ALA A 508 4.15 -1.98 13.56
N TYR A 509 3.10 -2.34 12.82
CA TYR A 509 1.80 -2.78 13.28
C TYR A 509 0.98 -1.72 14.04
N HIS A 510 1.03 -0.47 13.58
CA HIS A 510 0.41 0.73 14.17
C HIS A 510 -0.69 1.39 13.29
N PRO A 511 -1.68 0.67 12.74
CA PRO A 511 -2.72 1.29 11.92
C PRO A 511 -3.70 2.12 12.76
N CYS A 512 -4.04 3.30 12.24
CA CYS A 512 -4.86 4.29 12.93
C CYS A 512 -5.53 5.26 11.93
N CYS A 513 -6.23 6.26 12.47
CA CYS A 513 -6.80 7.42 11.77
C CYS A 513 -7.96 7.14 10.78
N SER A 514 -8.43 5.89 10.66
CA SER A 514 -9.43 5.46 9.68
C SER A 514 -10.89 5.87 9.97
N CYS A 515 -11.16 6.53 11.09
CA CYS A 515 -12.44 7.16 11.46
C CYS A 515 -12.16 8.46 12.25
N LYS A 516 -11.28 9.33 11.74
CA LYS A 516 -10.72 10.46 12.50
C LYS A 516 -11.76 11.33 13.22
N MET A 517 -11.40 11.82 14.41
CA MET A 517 -12.09 12.93 15.05
C MET A 517 -11.70 14.26 14.38
N GLY A 518 -12.61 15.23 14.39
CA GLY A 518 -12.38 16.56 13.80
C GLY A 518 -13.58 17.47 14.00
N SER A 519 -13.49 18.72 13.56
CA SER A 519 -14.60 19.68 13.72
C SER A 519 -15.82 19.29 12.87
N LYS A 520 -17.03 19.71 13.25
CA LYS A 520 -18.25 19.48 12.47
C LYS A 520 -18.20 20.07 11.04
N ASN A 521 -17.28 21.01 10.77
CA ASN A 521 -17.09 21.64 9.47
C ASN A 521 -16.02 20.92 8.59
N ASP A 522 -15.38 19.88 9.11
CA ASP A 522 -14.40 19.05 8.40
C ASP A 522 -15.15 17.90 7.69
N PRO A 523 -15.27 17.90 6.36
CA PRO A 523 -16.08 16.91 5.64
C PRO A 523 -15.54 15.49 5.72
N MET A 524 -14.31 15.31 6.23
CA MET A 524 -13.67 14.01 6.44
C MET A 524 -13.65 13.58 7.90
N ALA A 525 -14.21 14.37 8.83
CA ALA A 525 -14.36 13.98 10.23
C ALA A 525 -15.49 12.96 10.39
N VAL A 526 -15.26 11.92 11.19
CA VAL A 526 -16.24 10.86 11.47
C VAL A 526 -16.83 11.02 12.86
N VAL A 527 -16.04 11.41 13.86
CA VAL A 527 -16.51 11.65 15.23
C VAL A 527 -16.24 13.07 15.72
N ASP A 528 -17.13 13.56 16.58
CA ASP A 528 -16.97 14.80 17.34
C ASP A 528 -15.90 14.64 18.45
N PRO A 529 -14.86 15.47 18.51
CA PRO A 529 -13.83 15.39 19.56
C PRO A 529 -14.35 15.67 20.98
N GLU A 530 -15.46 16.39 21.16
CA GLU A 530 -15.96 16.71 22.51
C GLU A 530 -16.76 15.55 23.14
N THR A 531 -17.52 14.80 22.34
CA THR A 531 -18.37 13.69 22.82
C THR A 531 -17.96 12.30 22.34
N LEU A 532 -17.06 12.21 21.35
CA LEU A 532 -16.76 11.01 20.52
C LEU A 532 -17.97 10.37 19.83
N SER A 533 -19.09 11.10 19.68
CA SER A 533 -20.22 10.67 18.86
C SER A 533 -19.88 10.69 17.37
N VAL A 534 -20.32 9.67 16.62
CA VAL A 534 -20.27 9.69 15.15
C VAL A 534 -21.28 10.70 14.61
N TYR A 535 -20.88 11.51 13.63
CA TYR A 535 -21.76 12.51 13.06
C TYR A 535 -22.99 11.89 12.38
N GLY A 536 -24.14 12.56 12.50
CA GLY A 536 -25.42 12.08 11.97
C GLY A 536 -26.10 10.98 12.79
N THR A 537 -25.61 10.66 14.00
CA THR A 537 -26.15 9.58 14.84
C THR A 537 -26.26 10.00 16.32
N GLU A 538 -27.23 9.43 17.04
CA GLU A 538 -27.57 9.90 18.41
C GLU A 538 -26.75 9.22 19.52
N ASN A 539 -26.66 7.89 19.48
CA ASN A 539 -26.10 7.08 20.56
C ASN A 539 -24.78 6.37 20.18
N LEU A 540 -24.23 6.65 18.99
CA LEU A 540 -23.09 5.94 18.42
C LEU A 540 -21.75 6.62 18.68
N LYS A 541 -20.77 5.86 19.18
CA LYS A 541 -19.43 6.35 19.54
C LYS A 541 -18.30 5.40 19.16
N VAL A 542 -17.17 5.95 18.68
CA VAL A 542 -15.95 5.18 18.37
C VAL A 542 -14.84 5.56 19.34
N ILE A 543 -14.20 4.55 19.96
CA ILE A 543 -13.14 4.74 20.96
C ILE A 543 -12.05 3.68 20.73
N ASP A 544 -11.19 3.90 19.75
CA ASP A 544 -10.10 3.00 19.36
C ASP A 544 -8.92 3.78 18.72
N ALA A 545 -8.06 3.13 17.93
CA ALA A 545 -6.98 3.83 17.19
C ALA A 545 -7.47 4.58 15.93
N SER A 546 -8.68 4.31 15.44
CA SER A 546 -9.20 4.90 14.20
C SER A 546 -9.58 6.39 14.36
N VAL A 547 -9.89 6.84 15.58
CA VAL A 547 -10.31 8.24 15.83
C VAL A 547 -9.17 9.26 15.87
N MET A 548 -7.90 8.84 15.81
CA MET A 548 -6.77 9.78 15.74
C MET A 548 -6.88 10.67 14.48
N PRO A 549 -6.73 12.01 14.56
CA PRO A 549 -6.67 12.86 13.37
C PRO A 549 -5.48 12.53 12.47
N SER A 550 -4.33 12.31 13.11
CA SER A 550 -3.04 12.01 12.50
C SER A 550 -2.21 11.11 13.42
N ILE A 551 -1.30 10.31 12.84
CA ILE A 551 -0.47 9.37 13.61
C ILE A 551 0.51 10.10 14.53
N VAL A 552 0.74 9.56 15.74
CA VAL A 552 1.62 10.16 16.76
C VAL A 552 3.02 9.55 16.72
N SER A 553 4.02 10.30 17.16
CA SER A 553 5.44 9.94 17.14
C SER A 553 5.80 8.97 18.26
N GLY A 554 5.19 7.78 18.27
CA GLY A 554 5.41 6.71 19.24
C GLY A 554 4.48 5.51 19.05
N ASN A 555 4.72 4.44 19.82
CA ASN A 555 3.93 3.20 19.76
C ASN A 555 2.49 3.43 20.26
N LEU A 556 1.48 3.20 19.43
CA LEU A 556 0.10 3.69 19.68
C LEU A 556 -0.59 3.19 20.95
N ASN A 557 -0.13 2.11 21.57
CA ASN A 557 -0.84 1.47 22.69
C ASN A 557 -0.99 2.42 23.91
N ALA A 558 -0.02 3.28 24.18
CA ALA A 558 -0.13 4.27 25.26
C ALA A 558 -1.21 5.32 24.95
N SER A 559 -1.19 5.88 23.73
CA SER A 559 -2.14 6.90 23.28
C SER A 559 -3.57 6.35 23.18
N VAL A 560 -3.77 5.10 22.73
CA VAL A 560 -5.09 4.43 22.73
C VAL A 560 -5.65 4.24 24.14
N ILE A 561 -4.81 3.87 25.12
CA ILE A 561 -5.25 3.75 26.52
C ILE A 561 -5.58 5.13 27.11
N MET A 562 -4.80 6.16 26.81
CA MET A 562 -5.08 7.54 27.21
C MET A 562 -6.40 8.06 26.62
N MET A 563 -6.64 7.85 25.32
CA MET A 563 -7.91 8.22 24.67
C MET A 563 -9.08 7.48 25.32
N ALA A 564 -8.93 6.19 25.65
CA ALA A 564 -9.97 5.40 26.30
C ALA A 564 -10.26 5.85 27.74
N GLU A 565 -9.22 6.16 28.53
CA GLU A 565 -9.36 6.75 29.87
C GLU A 565 -10.09 8.08 29.86
N ARG A 566 -9.80 8.93 28.86
CA ARG A 566 -10.45 10.22 28.67
C ARG A 566 -11.88 10.10 28.17
N ALA A 567 -12.12 9.27 27.15
CA ALA A 567 -13.44 8.97 26.65
C ALA A 567 -14.36 8.43 27.75
N SER A 568 -13.83 7.56 28.62
CA SER A 568 -14.59 7.00 29.75
C SER A 568 -15.03 8.04 30.78
N ASP A 569 -14.27 9.13 30.95
CA ASP A 569 -14.66 10.25 31.81
C ASP A 569 -15.65 11.17 31.08
N LEU A 570 -15.42 11.49 29.79
CA LEU A 570 -16.35 12.28 28.97
C LEU A 570 -17.75 11.64 28.90
N LEU A 571 -17.83 10.31 28.74
CA LEU A 571 -19.06 9.51 28.80
C LEU A 571 -19.82 9.64 30.14
N GLN A 572 -19.12 10.04 31.21
CA GLN A 572 -19.68 10.21 32.56
C GLN A 572 -19.81 11.68 32.97
N GLY A 573 -19.66 12.63 32.02
CA GLY A 573 -19.68 14.07 32.30
C GLY A 573 -18.47 14.57 33.12
N LYS A 574 -17.41 13.77 33.23
CA LYS A 574 -16.20 14.06 34.00
C LYS A 574 -15.12 14.62 33.08
N LYS A 575 -14.33 15.56 33.59
CA LYS A 575 -13.11 16.05 32.93
C LYS A 575 -12.02 16.31 33.98
N LEU A 576 -10.80 15.83 33.73
CA LEU A 576 -9.63 16.19 34.55
C LEU A 576 -9.16 17.62 34.22
N PRO A 577 -8.63 18.38 35.21
CA PRO A 577 -8.01 19.66 34.95
C PRO A 577 -6.78 19.49 34.03
N PRO A 578 -6.55 20.39 33.06
CA PRO A 578 -5.33 20.39 32.27
C PRO A 578 -4.07 20.47 33.16
N THR A 579 -3.00 19.77 32.78
CA THR A 579 -1.72 19.78 33.50
C THR A 579 -0.68 20.53 32.68
N LYS A 580 -0.42 21.79 33.06
CA LYS A 580 0.75 22.54 32.61
C LYS A 580 2.02 21.98 33.22
N VAL A 581 3.11 22.02 32.47
CA VAL A 581 4.45 21.64 32.92
C VAL A 581 5.35 22.88 32.85
N PRO A 582 6.12 23.22 33.91
CA PRO A 582 6.94 24.43 33.93
C PRO A 582 8.07 24.38 32.90
N ALA A 583 8.42 25.55 32.32
CA ALA A 583 9.35 25.65 31.20
C ALA A 583 10.15 26.97 31.19
N ASP A 584 10.75 27.35 32.32
CA ASP A 584 11.76 28.41 32.38
C ASP A 584 13.17 27.84 32.09
N ARG A 585 14.04 28.65 31.45
CA ARG A 585 15.39 28.21 31.01
C ARG A 585 16.49 28.85 31.86
N ILE A 586 17.34 28.02 32.47
CA ILE A 586 18.50 28.48 33.26
C ILE A 586 19.72 28.63 32.34
N GLY A 587 20.58 29.62 32.64
CA GLY A 587 21.88 29.82 31.98
C GLY A 587 21.87 30.90 30.90
N ARG A 588 21.73 32.16 31.31
CA ARG A 588 21.93 33.36 30.47
C ARG A 588 23.32 33.93 30.74
N VAL A 589 24.06 34.28 29.68
CA VAL A 589 25.39 34.92 29.79
C VAL A 589 25.23 36.44 29.92
N ALA A 590 26.10 37.08 30.71
CA ALA A 590 26.25 38.53 30.78
C ALA A 590 27.52 38.95 30.03
N ASP A 591 27.37 39.84 29.05
CA ASP A 591 28.44 40.31 28.15
C ASP A 591 28.26 41.82 27.92
N TRP A 592 29.20 42.62 28.41
CA TRP A 592 29.21 44.08 28.28
C TRP A 592 29.80 44.57 26.94
N ILE A 593 30.43 43.68 26.17
CA ILE A 593 31.06 43.96 24.87
C ILE A 593 30.08 43.64 23.72
N GLY A 594 29.11 42.76 23.96
CA GLY A 594 28.06 42.38 23.01
C GLY A 594 28.53 41.43 21.89
N VAL A 595 29.61 40.68 22.13
CA VAL A 595 30.22 39.74 21.18
C VAL A 595 29.28 38.58 20.85
N ASP A 596 28.39 38.18 21.77
CA ASP A 596 27.36 37.16 21.49
C ASP A 596 26.43 37.56 20.32
N ARG A 597 26.18 38.87 20.14
CA ARG A 597 25.43 39.40 18.98
C ARG A 597 26.14 39.17 17.63
N PHE A 598 27.45 38.95 17.63
CA PHE A 598 28.24 38.81 16.40
C PHE A 598 28.26 37.39 15.82
N PHE A 599 28.21 36.35 16.66
CA PHE A 599 28.09 34.97 16.19
C PHE A 599 26.67 34.67 15.67
N TYR A 600 25.62 35.20 16.32
CA TYR A 600 24.23 35.02 15.91
C TYR A 600 23.72 36.08 14.91
N ARG A 601 24.46 36.31 13.82
CA ARG A 601 24.19 37.45 12.91
C ARG A 601 23.01 37.25 11.93
N ARG A 602 21.78 37.11 12.44
CA ARG A 602 20.54 37.57 11.79
C ARG A 602 19.33 37.66 12.75
N GLY A 603 19.13 38.84 13.33
CA GLY A 603 17.79 39.40 13.61
C GLY A 603 16.95 38.77 14.73
N ASN A 604 17.54 38.42 15.88
CA ASN A 604 16.79 37.71 16.94
C ASN A 604 17.04 38.19 18.38
N GLU A 605 16.98 39.50 18.65
CA GLU A 605 16.91 40.01 20.05
C GLU A 605 15.71 39.39 20.81
N ARG A 606 14.60 39.17 20.10
CA ARG A 606 13.41 38.42 20.55
C ARG A 606 13.71 36.98 21.03
N TYR A 607 14.86 36.39 20.70
CA TYR A 607 15.24 35.05 21.17
C TYR A 607 15.58 35.07 22.66
N ASN A 608 16.31 36.08 23.14
CA ASN A 608 16.69 36.17 24.55
C ASN A 608 15.47 36.45 25.45
N GLU A 609 14.57 37.34 25.02
CA GLU A 609 13.31 37.60 25.74
C GLU A 609 12.40 36.37 25.78
N ARG A 610 12.29 35.62 24.67
CA ARG A 610 11.47 34.38 24.62
C ARG A 610 12.08 33.18 25.32
N MET A 611 13.40 33.13 25.51
CA MET A 611 14.09 32.00 26.15
C MET A 611 14.39 32.21 27.63
N TYR A 612 14.49 33.47 28.09
CA TYR A 612 14.87 33.81 29.46
C TYR A 612 13.95 34.86 30.13
N GLY A 613 12.82 35.20 29.52
CA GLY A 613 11.81 36.08 30.14
C GLY A 613 11.02 35.36 31.22
N SER A 614 10.94 35.93 32.43
CA SER A 614 10.22 35.33 33.56
C SER A 614 8.72 35.24 33.28
N ALA A 615 8.12 34.07 33.54
CA ALA A 615 6.69 33.85 33.37
C ALA A 615 5.78 34.60 34.36
N ALA A 616 6.33 35.15 35.46
CA ALA A 616 5.61 36.01 36.42
C ALA A 616 6.55 36.99 37.16
N ASN A 617 6.00 38.12 37.61
CA ASN A 617 6.63 39.14 38.48
C ASN A 617 8.08 39.52 38.16
N ALA A 618 8.29 40.15 37.00
CA ALA A 618 9.50 40.94 36.74
C ALA A 618 9.41 42.31 37.44
N GLY A 619 9.76 42.36 38.74
CA GLY A 619 9.84 43.60 39.52
C GLY A 619 11.27 44.11 39.69
N SER A 620 11.51 45.41 39.47
CA SER A 620 12.83 46.06 39.54
C SER A 620 13.36 46.28 40.97
N GLN A 621 12.95 45.44 41.94
CA GLN A 621 13.29 45.57 43.36
C GLN A 621 14.76 45.24 43.67
N PHE A 622 15.43 44.54 42.77
CA PHE A 622 16.84 44.13 42.87
C PHE A 622 17.63 44.51 41.60
N ASP A 623 17.27 45.64 40.98
CA ASP A 623 17.96 46.16 39.80
C ASP A 623 19.09 47.13 40.20
N TYR A 624 20.17 47.18 39.41
CA TYR A 624 21.27 48.13 39.57
C TYR A 624 21.51 48.87 38.26
N VAL A 625 20.96 50.09 38.18
CA VAL A 625 21.20 51.01 37.07
C VAL A 625 22.44 51.85 37.40
N HIS A 626 23.49 51.73 36.60
CA HIS A 626 24.67 52.59 36.73
C HIS A 626 24.30 54.00 36.24
N GLY A 627 24.39 55.00 37.14
CA GLY A 627 23.73 56.30 36.95
C GLY A 627 24.34 57.26 35.91
N MET A 628 25.40 56.86 35.19
CA MET A 628 26.06 57.67 34.16
C MET A 628 26.53 56.79 33.00
N ASP A 629 26.15 57.16 31.76
CA ASP A 629 26.58 56.51 30.52
C ASP A 629 28.02 56.93 30.14
N GLU A 630 29.02 56.43 30.87
CA GLU A 630 30.43 56.79 30.69
C GLU A 630 31.10 56.13 29.47
N ASN A 631 30.61 56.44 28.27
CA ASN A 631 31.37 56.30 27.01
C ASN A 631 31.91 57.66 26.48
N ASN A 632 31.60 58.77 27.14
CA ASN A 632 32.12 60.10 26.79
C ASN A 632 33.50 60.44 27.41
N PHE A 633 33.99 59.62 28.34
CA PHE A 633 35.32 59.81 28.92
C PHE A 633 36.40 59.25 27.98
N GLN A 634 37.12 60.14 27.30
CA GLN A 634 38.28 59.75 26.48
C GLN A 634 39.46 59.39 27.38
N LEU A 635 40.09 58.25 27.10
CA LEU A 635 41.35 57.86 27.74
C LEU A 635 42.46 58.80 27.25
N VAL A 636 42.99 59.65 28.14
CA VAL A 636 44.05 60.62 27.81
C VAL A 636 45.41 59.92 27.78
N ASP A 637 45.86 59.53 26.58
CA ASP A 637 47.23 59.05 26.32
C ASP A 637 47.94 60.04 25.36
N SER A 638 49.22 60.30 25.62
CA SER A 638 49.99 61.45 25.11
C SER A 638 51.16 61.03 24.21
N SER A 639 50.90 60.16 23.22
CA SER A 639 51.90 59.70 22.25
C SER A 639 51.45 59.82 20.78
N LYS A 640 52.41 59.97 19.85
CA LYS A 640 52.16 60.37 18.44
C LYS A 640 51.84 59.17 17.52
N PRO A 641 51.01 59.34 16.48
CA PRO A 641 50.52 58.24 15.63
C PRO A 641 51.50 57.84 14.51
N VAL A 642 51.44 56.57 14.11
CA VAL A 642 51.98 56.06 12.83
C VAL A 642 50.84 55.43 12.04
N GLN A 643 50.57 55.93 10.83
CA GLN A 643 49.50 55.40 9.98
C GLN A 643 49.87 54.04 9.37
N ARG A 644 48.96 53.07 9.46
CA ARG A 644 48.88 51.94 8.52
C ARG A 644 47.49 51.92 7.87
N ASN A 645 47.45 52.13 6.56
CA ASN A 645 46.22 52.44 5.82
C ASN A 645 45.42 51.15 5.48
N PRO A 646 44.19 50.93 6.01
CA PRO A 646 43.48 49.65 5.87
C PRO A 646 42.99 49.32 4.45
N GLN A 647 42.85 50.32 3.58
CA GLN A 647 42.07 50.20 2.34
C GLN A 647 42.65 49.22 1.30
N ARG A 648 43.96 48.93 1.36
CA ARG A 648 44.65 48.08 0.35
C ARG A 648 44.23 46.60 0.41
N ASN A 649 43.87 46.09 1.58
CA ASN A 649 43.50 44.68 1.76
C ASN A 649 42.06 44.34 1.33
N PHE A 650 41.15 45.32 1.34
CA PHE A 650 39.73 45.06 1.06
C PHE A 650 39.46 44.83 -0.44
N ARG A 651 40.05 45.66 -1.31
CA ARG A 651 39.99 45.46 -2.77
C ARG A 651 40.62 44.14 -3.22
N ALA A 652 41.73 43.72 -2.60
CA ALA A 652 42.38 42.44 -2.91
C ALA A 652 41.45 41.23 -2.67
N ARG A 653 40.77 41.19 -1.52
CA ARG A 653 39.80 40.12 -1.20
C ARG A 653 38.57 40.16 -2.10
N GLN A 654 38.02 41.33 -2.42
CA GLN A 654 36.92 41.43 -3.40
C GLN A 654 37.32 40.93 -4.79
N LEU A 655 38.54 41.19 -5.25
CA LEU A 655 39.01 40.71 -6.56
C LEU A 655 39.18 39.17 -6.59
N GLN A 656 39.69 38.58 -5.50
CA GLN A 656 39.74 37.12 -5.35
C GLN A 656 38.33 36.50 -5.32
N PHE A 657 37.39 37.10 -4.59
CA PHE A 657 36.02 36.59 -4.49
C PHE A 657 35.26 36.67 -5.82
N LYS A 658 35.43 37.76 -6.59
CA LYS A 658 34.91 37.83 -7.97
C LYS A 658 35.54 36.79 -8.90
N LYS A 659 36.87 36.58 -8.83
CA LYS A 659 37.53 35.54 -9.64
C LYS A 659 37.10 34.12 -9.26
N LEU A 660 36.82 33.85 -7.98
CA LEU A 660 36.26 32.57 -7.54
C LEU A 660 34.84 32.36 -8.08
N LEU A 661 33.93 33.34 -7.89
CA LEU A 661 32.57 33.28 -8.43
C LEU A 661 32.56 33.11 -9.95
N GLN A 662 33.38 33.87 -10.68
CA GLN A 662 33.48 33.77 -12.14
C GLN A 662 34.00 32.39 -12.57
N LYS A 663 35.02 31.84 -11.91
CA LYS A 663 35.56 30.51 -12.21
C LYS A 663 34.62 29.38 -11.78
N GLU A 664 33.77 29.59 -10.79
CA GLU A 664 32.72 28.65 -10.39
C GLU A 664 31.50 28.70 -11.33
N GLN A 665 31.19 29.89 -11.87
CA GLN A 665 30.19 30.08 -12.92
C GLN A 665 30.68 29.47 -14.24
N GLU A 666 31.94 29.71 -14.65
CA GLU A 666 32.59 29.01 -15.76
C GLU A 666 32.58 27.47 -15.57
N ARG A 667 32.78 26.96 -14.34
CA ARG A 667 32.66 25.52 -14.07
C ARG A 667 31.21 25.04 -14.11
N ARG A 668 30.21 25.85 -13.79
CA ARG A 668 28.78 25.52 -13.99
C ARG A 668 28.41 25.53 -15.46
N ASP A 669 28.90 26.49 -16.23
CA ASP A 669 28.63 26.58 -17.67
C ASP A 669 29.35 25.46 -18.44
N GLN A 670 30.58 25.11 -18.06
CA GLN A 670 31.28 23.91 -18.56
C GLN A 670 30.62 22.60 -18.07
N ALA A 671 30.04 22.55 -16.87
CA ALA A 671 29.25 21.40 -16.42
C ALA A 671 27.91 21.28 -17.16
N MET A 672 27.26 22.39 -17.50
CA MET A 672 26.03 22.44 -18.31
C MET A 672 26.31 22.13 -19.78
N GLN A 673 27.41 22.62 -20.36
CA GLN A 673 27.88 22.16 -21.67
C GLN A 673 28.30 20.69 -21.63
N GLY A 674 28.95 20.24 -20.55
CA GLY A 674 29.33 18.84 -20.34
C GLY A 674 28.14 17.90 -20.15
N GLN A 675 27.07 18.36 -19.48
CA GLN A 675 25.81 17.65 -19.37
C GLN A 675 25.03 17.69 -20.69
N ASN A 676 24.97 18.81 -21.41
CA ASN A 676 24.37 18.86 -22.75
C ASN A 676 25.17 18.02 -23.77
N LEU A 677 26.49 17.91 -23.65
CA LEU A 677 27.32 17.02 -24.47
C LEU A 677 27.19 15.56 -24.06
N LYS A 678 27.01 15.25 -22.77
CA LYS A 678 26.67 13.89 -22.30
C LYS A 678 25.23 13.50 -22.64
N MET A 679 24.28 14.44 -22.63
CA MET A 679 22.89 14.22 -23.03
C MET A 679 22.79 14.07 -24.54
N LYS A 680 23.46 14.93 -25.34
CA LYS A 680 23.62 14.70 -26.79
C LYS A 680 24.38 13.41 -27.10
N ARG A 681 25.39 13.00 -26.33
CA ARG A 681 26.03 11.68 -26.44
C ARG A 681 25.22 10.51 -25.85
N SER A 682 24.16 10.77 -25.10
CA SER A 682 23.23 9.75 -24.60
C SER A 682 22.10 9.54 -25.60
N ILE A 683 21.57 10.63 -26.16
CA ILE A 683 20.66 10.62 -27.31
C ILE A 683 21.37 9.98 -28.52
N ALA A 684 22.60 10.38 -28.82
CA ALA A 684 23.45 9.72 -29.84
C ALA A 684 24.07 8.37 -29.39
N LYS A 685 23.73 7.85 -28.20
CA LYS A 685 23.93 6.43 -27.81
C LYS A 685 22.63 5.63 -27.70
N CYS A 686 21.49 6.30 -27.85
CA CYS A 686 20.29 5.72 -28.45
C CYS A 686 20.38 5.71 -29.99
N GLY A 687 21.54 6.11 -30.54
CA GLY A 687 21.93 5.91 -31.94
C GLY A 687 22.23 4.44 -32.25
N ASN A 688 21.20 3.61 -32.14
CA ASN A 688 20.91 2.42 -32.96
C ASN A 688 19.47 1.93 -32.67
N VAL A 689 18.52 2.87 -32.64
CA VAL A 689 17.14 2.51 -33.02
C VAL A 689 17.24 2.10 -34.49
N GLY A 690 17.11 0.80 -34.79
CA GLY A 690 16.97 0.33 -36.16
C GLY A 690 15.76 0.99 -36.81
N ASP A 691 15.88 1.38 -38.08
CA ASP A 691 14.89 2.23 -38.74
C ASP A 691 13.49 1.63 -38.65
N ARG A 692 12.62 2.31 -37.90
CA ARG A 692 11.23 1.89 -37.74
C ARG A 692 10.52 2.11 -39.06
N LEU A 693 10.08 1.03 -39.68
CA LEU A 693 9.42 1.07 -40.98
C LEU A 693 8.04 1.76 -40.86
N PRO A 694 7.67 2.62 -41.83
CA PRO A 694 6.32 3.16 -41.92
C PRO A 694 5.33 2.05 -42.33
N SER A 695 4.08 2.14 -41.90
CA SER A 695 3.03 1.15 -42.23
C SER A 695 2.66 1.14 -43.73
N VAL A 696 2.89 2.25 -44.41
CA VAL A 696 2.79 2.43 -45.86
C VAL A 696 3.84 3.47 -46.30
N GLN A 697 4.43 3.30 -47.48
CA GLN A 697 5.35 4.30 -48.02
C GLN A 697 4.57 5.56 -48.43
N VAL A 698 4.83 6.67 -47.74
CA VAL A 698 4.20 7.97 -48.03
C VAL A 698 4.74 8.49 -49.37
N ARG A 699 3.85 8.63 -50.36
CA ARG A 699 4.20 9.11 -51.69
C ARG A 699 4.33 10.66 -51.71
N PRO A 700 5.21 11.27 -52.53
CA PRO A 700 5.44 12.72 -52.53
C PRO A 700 4.20 13.60 -52.79
N GLU A 701 3.20 13.05 -53.47
CA GLU A 701 1.92 13.72 -53.76
C GLU A 701 0.95 13.77 -52.57
N TRP A 702 1.18 13.02 -51.49
CA TRP A 702 0.30 13.00 -50.32
C TRP A 702 0.55 14.20 -49.39
N GLN A 703 -0.34 15.19 -49.43
CA GLN A 703 -0.22 16.39 -48.60
C GLN A 703 -0.69 16.15 -47.17
N VAL A 704 0.12 16.55 -46.19
CA VAL A 704 -0.26 16.58 -44.76
C VAL A 704 -1.23 17.74 -44.51
N ILE A 705 -2.40 17.44 -43.95
CA ILE A 705 -3.47 18.39 -43.66
C ILE A 705 -3.44 18.84 -42.19
N GLU A 706 -3.38 17.88 -41.26
CA GLU A 706 -3.30 18.14 -39.81
C GLU A 706 -2.34 17.15 -39.15
N GLU A 707 -1.51 17.63 -38.22
CA GLU A 707 -0.71 16.82 -37.31
C GLU A 707 -1.32 16.88 -35.90
N MET A 708 -1.41 15.72 -35.24
CA MET A 708 -1.97 15.56 -33.90
C MET A 708 -0.92 14.94 -32.98
N ASP A 709 -0.34 15.76 -32.10
CA ASP A 709 0.68 15.35 -31.16
C ASP A 709 0.08 14.59 -29.95
N PHE A 710 0.76 13.55 -29.48
CA PHE A 710 0.29 12.77 -28.33
C PHE A 710 0.09 13.64 -27.06
N PRO A 711 0.92 14.65 -26.74
CA PRO A 711 0.69 15.56 -25.61
C PRO A 711 -0.56 16.45 -25.69
N ARG A 712 -1.11 16.71 -26.88
CA ARG A 712 -2.43 17.31 -27.12
C ARG A 712 -3.52 16.27 -26.92
N LEU A 713 -3.39 15.11 -27.55
CA LEU A 713 -4.37 14.02 -27.49
C LEU A 713 -4.62 13.51 -26.05
N LEU A 714 -3.57 13.37 -25.24
CA LEU A 714 -3.64 12.94 -23.83
C LEU A 714 -4.34 13.93 -22.89
N LYS A 715 -4.66 15.15 -23.35
CA LYS A 715 -5.40 16.17 -22.58
C LYS A 715 -6.89 16.25 -22.95
N LEU A 716 -7.31 15.55 -23.99
CA LEU A 716 -8.70 15.54 -24.45
C LEU A 716 -9.60 14.77 -23.46
N SER A 717 -10.86 15.15 -23.38
CA SER A 717 -11.86 14.43 -22.59
C SER A 717 -13.26 14.71 -23.16
N LEU A 718 -14.05 13.65 -23.36
CA LEU A 718 -15.46 13.71 -23.73
C LEU A 718 -16.28 12.86 -22.73
N PRO A 719 -16.64 13.42 -21.57
CA PRO A 719 -17.45 12.72 -20.58
C PRO A 719 -18.91 12.62 -21.03
N GLY A 720 -19.63 11.62 -20.51
CA GLY A 720 -21.08 11.47 -20.72
C GLY A 720 -21.48 10.67 -21.96
N VAL A 721 -20.53 10.07 -22.68
CA VAL A 721 -20.82 9.06 -23.72
C VAL A 721 -21.38 7.80 -23.03
N GLY A 722 -22.61 7.42 -23.42
CA GLY A 722 -23.31 6.28 -22.82
C GLY A 722 -22.81 4.90 -23.29
N ASN A 723 -23.42 3.85 -22.74
CA ASN A 723 -23.29 2.51 -23.30
C ASN A 723 -23.96 2.47 -24.69
N GLY A 724 -23.29 1.91 -25.70
CA GLY A 724 -23.82 1.89 -27.06
C GLY A 724 -25.10 1.07 -27.19
N GLU A 725 -26.08 1.62 -27.90
CA GLU A 725 -27.40 1.02 -28.10
C GLU A 725 -27.32 -0.05 -29.20
N ASP A 726 -27.84 -1.26 -28.97
CA ASP A 726 -27.94 -2.30 -30.01
C ASP A 726 -28.95 -1.88 -31.08
N ILE A 727 -28.56 -1.98 -32.36
CA ILE A 727 -29.38 -1.51 -33.47
C ILE A 727 -30.38 -2.62 -33.85
N GLY A 728 -31.61 -2.52 -33.35
CA GLY A 728 -32.76 -3.31 -33.80
C GLY A 728 -32.54 -4.83 -33.74
N LYS A 729 -32.60 -5.49 -34.91
CA LYS A 729 -32.36 -6.94 -35.07
C LYS A 729 -30.95 -7.30 -35.55
N HIS A 730 -30.03 -6.33 -35.63
CA HIS A 730 -28.70 -6.52 -36.21
C HIS A 730 -27.73 -7.17 -35.19
N LEU A 731 -28.07 -8.41 -34.80
CA LEU A 731 -27.25 -9.34 -34.04
C LEU A 731 -27.12 -10.63 -34.86
N TYR A 732 -25.91 -11.02 -35.22
CA TYR A 732 -25.64 -12.10 -36.17
C TYR A 732 -24.59 -13.09 -35.63
N GLY A 733 -24.74 -14.35 -36.00
CA GLY A 733 -23.74 -15.39 -35.74
C GLY A 733 -24.15 -16.35 -34.62
N THR A 734 -23.26 -17.30 -34.36
CA THR A 734 -23.51 -18.47 -33.51
C THR A 734 -22.32 -18.69 -32.58
N LEU A 735 -22.55 -18.63 -31.27
CA LEU A 735 -21.53 -18.59 -30.22
C LEU A 735 -21.54 -19.86 -29.37
N HIS A 736 -20.40 -20.51 -29.22
CA HIS A 736 -20.26 -21.65 -28.31
C HIS A 736 -20.13 -21.21 -26.85
N TYR A 737 -20.48 -22.11 -25.93
CA TYR A 737 -20.32 -21.90 -24.50
C TYR A 737 -18.87 -22.07 -24.04
N TYR A 738 -18.36 -21.14 -23.24
CA TYR A 738 -17.03 -21.23 -22.62
C TYR A 738 -16.91 -22.40 -21.66
N ASP A 739 -15.84 -23.18 -21.78
CA ASP A 739 -15.59 -24.29 -20.86
C ASP A 739 -14.97 -23.81 -19.54
N LYS A 740 -15.80 -23.74 -18.50
CA LYS A 740 -15.41 -23.46 -17.11
C LYS A 740 -14.45 -24.50 -16.51
N THR A 741 -14.14 -25.63 -17.17
CA THR A 741 -13.04 -26.50 -16.73
C THR A 741 -11.66 -25.90 -17.00
N ILE A 742 -11.52 -25.06 -18.04
CA ILE A 742 -10.25 -24.40 -18.41
C ILE A 742 -9.79 -23.42 -17.32
N ASP A 743 -10.72 -22.86 -16.52
CA ASP A 743 -10.41 -22.03 -15.35
C ASP A 743 -9.70 -22.79 -14.21
N ARG A 744 -9.45 -24.11 -14.37
CA ARG A 744 -8.65 -24.95 -13.47
C ARG A 744 -7.22 -25.19 -13.98
N VAL A 745 -6.89 -24.75 -15.20
CA VAL A 745 -5.54 -24.87 -15.77
C VAL A 745 -4.57 -24.04 -14.94
N SER A 746 -3.37 -24.57 -14.72
CA SER A 746 -2.35 -23.94 -13.88
C SER A 746 -0.95 -24.25 -14.40
N VAL A 747 0.05 -23.49 -13.97
CA VAL A 747 1.48 -23.71 -14.30
C VAL A 747 1.97 -25.12 -13.92
N ARG A 748 1.28 -25.83 -13.01
CA ARG A 748 1.60 -27.23 -12.63
C ARG A 748 0.87 -28.28 -13.48
N THR A 749 -0.17 -27.86 -14.20
CA THR A 749 -1.07 -28.69 -14.99
C THR A 749 -1.50 -27.92 -16.25
N PRO A 750 -0.54 -27.55 -17.13
CA PRO A 750 -0.84 -26.80 -18.35
C PRO A 750 -1.54 -27.69 -19.38
N ILE A 751 -2.20 -27.06 -20.36
CA ILE A 751 -2.81 -27.75 -21.51
C ILE A 751 -2.11 -27.29 -22.80
N THR A 752 -1.70 -28.21 -23.66
CA THR A 752 -1.11 -27.88 -24.97
C THR A 752 -2.10 -27.12 -25.84
N LEU A 753 -1.65 -26.04 -26.48
CA LEU A 753 -2.44 -25.33 -27.48
C LEU A 753 -2.61 -26.22 -28.73
N GLN A 754 -3.83 -26.35 -29.24
CA GLN A 754 -4.16 -27.17 -30.41
C GLN A 754 -4.56 -26.28 -31.58
N ARG A 755 -4.27 -26.73 -32.82
CA ARG A 755 -4.67 -26.01 -34.04
C ARG A 755 -6.16 -26.24 -34.32
N CYS A 756 -6.98 -25.22 -34.08
CA CYS A 756 -8.43 -25.24 -34.25
C CYS A 756 -8.85 -24.64 -35.61
N GLY A 757 -9.12 -25.51 -36.59
CA GLY A 757 -9.62 -25.11 -37.91
C GLY A 757 -10.99 -24.40 -37.91
N GLY A 758 -11.26 -23.70 -39.03
CA GLY A 758 -12.43 -22.86 -39.29
C GLY A 758 -12.02 -21.49 -39.87
N ASN A 759 -12.89 -20.82 -40.61
CA ASN A 759 -12.59 -19.57 -41.32
C ASN A 759 -12.60 -18.36 -40.35
N PHE A 760 -11.87 -17.29 -40.66
CA PHE A 760 -11.94 -16.01 -39.94
C PHE A 760 -12.18 -14.90 -40.96
N TYR A 761 -13.37 -14.27 -40.89
CA TYR A 761 -13.78 -13.23 -41.84
C TYR A 761 -13.21 -11.88 -41.43
N ASN A 762 -12.29 -11.32 -42.24
CA ASN A 762 -11.58 -10.08 -41.93
C ASN A 762 -12.21 -8.82 -42.55
N ILE A 763 -13.52 -8.87 -42.82
CA ILE A 763 -14.26 -7.88 -43.62
C ILE A 763 -14.05 -6.46 -43.10
N THR A 764 -13.74 -5.55 -44.02
CA THR A 764 -13.54 -4.12 -43.79
C THR A 764 -14.85 -3.41 -43.38
N THR A 765 -14.83 -2.09 -43.27
CA THR A 765 -16.00 -1.26 -42.94
C THR A 765 -16.85 -0.96 -44.17
N THR A 766 -16.23 -0.82 -45.35
CA THR A 766 -16.93 -0.54 -46.61
C THR A 766 -17.43 -1.78 -47.35
N GLU A 767 -16.82 -2.96 -47.11
CA GLU A 767 -17.31 -4.25 -47.64
C GLU A 767 -18.44 -4.87 -46.80
N ASP A 768 -18.75 -4.32 -45.63
CA ASP A 768 -19.77 -4.88 -44.74
C ASP A 768 -21.18 -4.46 -45.18
N PRO A 769 -22.01 -5.38 -45.70
CA PRO A 769 -23.33 -5.03 -46.24
C PRO A 769 -24.32 -4.60 -45.16
N VAL A 770 -24.08 -4.91 -43.88
CA VAL A 770 -24.92 -4.42 -42.78
C VAL A 770 -24.54 -2.97 -42.44
N ILE A 771 -23.26 -2.63 -42.50
CA ILE A 771 -22.81 -1.23 -42.41
C ILE A 771 -23.34 -0.42 -43.60
N GLU A 772 -23.33 -1.00 -44.81
CA GLU A 772 -23.94 -0.35 -45.98
C GLU A 772 -25.45 -0.13 -45.79
N GLU A 773 -26.21 -1.15 -45.39
CA GLU A 773 -27.65 -1.04 -45.10
C GLU A 773 -27.95 0.08 -44.09
N LEU A 774 -27.24 0.08 -42.95
CA LEU A 774 -27.38 1.07 -41.89
C LEU A 774 -26.96 2.48 -42.33
N ALA A 775 -25.99 2.59 -43.24
CA ALA A 775 -25.59 3.84 -43.85
C ALA A 775 -26.62 4.34 -44.86
N GLN A 776 -27.23 3.48 -45.67
CA GLN A 776 -28.33 3.83 -46.58
C GLN A 776 -29.56 4.30 -45.80
N GLN A 777 -29.92 3.60 -44.72
CA GLN A 777 -31.01 3.96 -43.79
C GLN A 777 -30.76 5.24 -42.98
N GLY A 778 -29.50 5.73 -42.91
CA GLY A 778 -29.15 6.95 -42.18
C GLY A 778 -29.16 6.81 -40.66
N VAL A 779 -28.89 5.60 -40.14
CA VAL A 779 -28.95 5.29 -38.69
C VAL A 779 -27.87 6.02 -37.88
N GLY A 780 -26.77 6.41 -38.53
CA GLY A 780 -25.71 7.27 -38.01
C GLY A 780 -24.91 7.94 -39.13
N ASN A 781 -23.79 8.57 -38.80
CA ASN A 781 -22.94 9.30 -39.76
C ASN A 781 -21.43 9.06 -39.62
N VAL A 782 -20.99 8.25 -38.67
CA VAL A 782 -19.64 7.70 -38.62
C VAL A 782 -19.74 6.17 -38.54
N PHE A 783 -19.02 5.46 -39.39
CA PHE A 783 -19.06 4.00 -39.50
C PHE A 783 -17.66 3.41 -39.33
N ALA A 784 -17.53 2.32 -38.55
CA ALA A 784 -16.25 1.67 -38.25
C ALA A 784 -16.43 0.22 -37.76
N THR A 785 -15.32 -0.51 -37.66
CA THR A 785 -15.20 -1.75 -36.86
C THR A 785 -14.53 -1.47 -35.51
N ASP A 786 -14.71 -2.38 -34.53
CA ASP A 786 -14.21 -2.18 -33.17
C ASP A 786 -12.68 -2.10 -33.06
N ILE A 787 -11.93 -2.85 -33.88
CA ILE A 787 -10.47 -2.77 -33.96
C ILE A 787 -9.99 -1.37 -34.42
N ILE A 788 -10.70 -0.74 -35.35
CA ILE A 788 -10.39 0.60 -35.85
C ILE A 788 -10.66 1.65 -34.75
N LEU A 789 -11.80 1.55 -34.05
CA LEU A 789 -12.09 2.44 -32.92
C LEU A 789 -11.11 2.22 -31.75
N ALA A 790 -10.73 0.98 -31.44
CA ALA A 790 -9.75 0.67 -30.40
C ALA A 790 -8.38 1.30 -30.68
N THR A 791 -7.89 1.18 -31.92
CA THR A 791 -6.65 1.82 -32.38
C THR A 791 -6.71 3.34 -32.24
N LEU A 792 -7.80 3.99 -32.69
CA LEU A 792 -7.95 5.44 -32.56
C LEU A 792 -8.09 5.90 -31.11
N MET A 793 -8.88 5.23 -30.28
CA MET A 793 -9.09 5.58 -28.86
C MET A 793 -7.83 5.36 -28.00
N THR A 794 -6.90 4.50 -28.42
CA THR A 794 -5.68 4.19 -27.67
C THR A 794 -4.38 4.70 -28.32
N ALA A 795 -4.49 5.38 -29.47
CA ALA A 795 -3.39 5.87 -30.30
C ALA A 795 -2.17 6.47 -29.58
N PRO A 796 -2.29 7.27 -28.50
CA PRO A 796 -1.12 7.78 -27.77
C PRO A 796 -0.24 6.73 -27.07
N ARG A 797 -0.62 5.44 -27.12
CA ARG A 797 0.17 4.31 -26.63
C ARG A 797 1.00 3.60 -27.71
N SER A 798 0.72 3.87 -28.99
CA SER A 798 1.40 3.20 -30.11
C SER A 798 2.84 3.70 -30.31
N VAL A 799 3.78 2.76 -30.46
CA VAL A 799 5.19 2.99 -30.74
C VAL A 799 5.52 2.66 -32.20
N TYR A 800 4.91 1.62 -32.77
CA TYR A 800 5.00 1.28 -34.19
C TYR A 800 4.10 2.18 -35.05
N SER A 801 4.21 2.04 -36.36
CA SER A 801 3.39 2.76 -37.35
C SER A 801 2.17 1.92 -37.72
N TRP A 802 1.01 2.58 -37.80
CA TRP A 802 -0.24 2.03 -38.30
C TRP A 802 -0.94 3.09 -39.14
N ASP A 803 -1.86 2.66 -40.01
CA ASP A 803 -2.69 3.56 -40.81
C ASP A 803 -4.14 3.10 -40.92
N ILE A 804 -5.03 4.08 -41.03
CA ILE A 804 -6.49 3.95 -41.14
C ILE A 804 -6.93 4.85 -42.29
N VAL A 805 -7.67 4.31 -43.25
CA VAL A 805 -8.24 5.06 -44.38
C VAL A 805 -9.54 5.71 -43.92
N ALA A 806 -9.68 7.01 -44.12
CA ALA A 806 -10.89 7.76 -43.79
C ALA A 806 -11.57 8.23 -45.08
N HIS A 807 -12.72 7.66 -45.41
CA HIS A 807 -13.48 7.98 -46.62
C HIS A 807 -14.70 8.84 -46.26
N ARG A 808 -14.73 10.09 -46.73
CA ARG A 808 -15.84 11.01 -46.51
C ARG A 808 -16.74 11.09 -47.74
N VAL A 809 -18.00 10.65 -47.58
CA VAL A 809 -19.04 10.70 -48.60
C VAL A 809 -20.22 11.52 -48.07
N GLY A 810 -20.49 12.68 -48.67
CA GLY A 810 -21.47 13.64 -48.19
C GLY A 810 -21.18 14.14 -46.77
N ASP A 811 -22.09 13.83 -45.85
CA ASP A 811 -21.95 14.07 -44.41
C ASP A 811 -21.72 12.77 -43.59
N LYS A 812 -21.37 11.67 -44.26
CA LYS A 812 -20.98 10.38 -43.67
C LYS A 812 -19.47 10.20 -43.74
N LEU A 813 -18.91 9.52 -42.73
CA LEU A 813 -17.50 9.18 -42.62
C LEU A 813 -17.37 7.67 -42.38
N PHE A 814 -16.69 6.97 -43.29
CA PHE A 814 -16.31 5.58 -43.12
C PHE A 814 -14.84 5.56 -42.68
N LEU A 815 -14.58 5.01 -41.49
CA LEU A 815 -13.23 4.80 -40.97
C LEU A 815 -12.89 3.34 -41.22
N ASP A 816 -11.92 3.10 -42.10
CA ASP A 816 -11.62 1.79 -42.64
C ASP A 816 -10.14 1.41 -42.59
N LYS A 817 -9.85 0.13 -42.85
CA LYS A 817 -8.50 -0.43 -42.92
C LYS A 817 -8.22 -0.89 -44.35
N ARG A 818 -6.95 -0.85 -44.79
CA ARG A 818 -6.58 -1.39 -46.11
C ARG A 818 -6.78 -2.91 -46.12
N ASP A 819 -7.39 -3.47 -47.17
CA ASP A 819 -7.11 -4.88 -47.46
C ASP A 819 -5.70 -4.99 -48.05
N THR A 820 -4.91 -5.88 -47.48
CA THR A 820 -3.53 -6.17 -47.88
C THR A 820 -3.24 -7.68 -47.88
N GLY A 821 -4.25 -8.53 -47.75
CA GLY A 821 -4.07 -9.98 -47.66
C GLY A 821 -3.51 -10.46 -46.30
N GLY A 822 -4.23 -10.20 -45.21
CA GLY A 822 -3.95 -10.78 -43.89
C GLY A 822 -2.98 -9.99 -43.01
N ILE A 823 -1.97 -10.67 -42.43
CA ILE A 823 -1.09 -10.16 -41.35
C ILE A 823 -0.21 -8.96 -41.79
N SER A 824 -0.20 -8.67 -43.08
CA SER A 824 0.34 -7.45 -43.69
C SER A 824 -0.31 -6.16 -43.19
N ASN A 825 -1.55 -6.18 -42.69
CA ASN A 825 -2.23 -4.99 -42.16
C ASN A 825 -1.82 -4.71 -40.69
N PRO A 826 -1.18 -3.56 -40.39
CA PRO A 826 -0.73 -3.26 -39.02
C PRO A 826 -1.84 -2.95 -38.00
N VAL A 827 -3.10 -2.78 -38.44
CA VAL A 827 -4.27 -2.64 -37.55
C VAL A 827 -4.77 -4.00 -37.07
N ASP A 828 -4.59 -5.07 -37.86
CA ASP A 828 -4.99 -6.44 -37.50
C ASP A 828 -3.85 -7.25 -36.84
N ALA A 829 -2.61 -6.77 -36.95
CA ALA A 829 -1.43 -7.42 -36.40
C ALA A 829 -1.36 -7.27 -34.86
N LEU A 830 -1.33 -8.40 -34.14
CA LEU A 830 -1.17 -8.40 -32.67
C LEU A 830 0.31 -8.24 -32.29
N THR A 831 0.74 -6.98 -32.17
CA THR A 831 2.10 -6.56 -31.82
C THR A 831 2.57 -7.08 -30.46
N VAL A 832 3.81 -7.55 -30.39
CA VAL A 832 4.39 -8.18 -29.18
C VAL A 832 5.53 -7.32 -28.64
N SER A 833 5.50 -7.04 -27.33
CA SER A 833 6.54 -6.26 -26.62
C SER A 833 6.81 -4.85 -27.19
N GLU A 834 5.88 -4.29 -27.98
CA GLU A 834 6.01 -2.98 -28.66
C GLU A 834 6.39 -1.82 -27.73
N THR A 835 5.80 -1.78 -26.53
CA THR A 835 6.03 -0.71 -25.54
C THR A 835 7.11 -1.05 -24.50
N SER A 836 8.00 -2.00 -24.80
CA SER A 836 9.13 -2.32 -23.92
C SER A 836 10.21 -1.22 -23.98
N GLY A 837 11.23 -1.33 -23.12
CA GLY A 837 12.41 -0.46 -23.20
C GLY A 837 13.37 -0.79 -24.35
N ASP A 838 13.19 -1.94 -25.00
CA ASP A 838 13.99 -2.44 -26.12
C ASP A 838 13.09 -3.34 -27.00
N PRO A 839 12.32 -2.75 -27.94
CA PRO A 839 11.28 -3.46 -28.68
C PRO A 839 11.88 -4.32 -29.80
N PRO A 840 11.28 -5.49 -30.14
CA PRO A 840 11.77 -6.36 -31.20
C PRO A 840 11.93 -5.63 -32.55
N SER A 841 13.06 -5.84 -33.23
CA SER A 841 13.28 -5.29 -34.57
C SER A 841 12.39 -5.99 -35.61
N PHE A 842 11.93 -5.26 -36.62
CA PHE A 842 11.25 -5.84 -37.79
C PHE A 842 12.21 -6.62 -38.70
N GLU A 843 13.48 -6.23 -38.77
CA GLU A 843 14.50 -6.82 -39.65
C GLU A 843 15.44 -7.79 -38.89
N GLY A 844 14.96 -8.37 -37.79
CA GLY A 844 15.73 -9.32 -36.98
C GLY A 844 15.87 -10.70 -37.64
N ALA A 845 17.10 -11.20 -37.76
CA ALA A 845 17.33 -12.56 -38.22
C ALA A 845 16.90 -13.59 -37.15
N GLY A 846 15.83 -14.35 -37.44
CA GLY A 846 15.31 -15.44 -36.60
C GLY A 846 13.96 -15.14 -35.93
N ILE A 847 13.40 -16.17 -35.27
CA ILE A 847 11.99 -16.29 -34.81
C ILE A 847 11.49 -15.28 -33.74
N ASN A 848 12.26 -14.24 -33.47
CA ASN A 848 11.98 -13.21 -32.45
C ASN A 848 11.97 -11.78 -33.05
N ASN A 849 11.85 -11.64 -34.37
CA ASN A 849 11.56 -10.35 -35.00
C ASN A 849 10.07 -9.97 -34.81
N ALA A 850 9.75 -8.68 -34.94
CA ALA A 850 8.41 -8.17 -34.68
C ALA A 850 7.31 -8.80 -35.57
N LYS A 851 7.63 -9.12 -36.83
CA LYS A 851 6.68 -9.69 -37.81
C LYS A 851 6.33 -11.14 -37.48
N ASP A 852 7.33 -11.96 -37.20
CA ASP A 852 7.13 -13.37 -36.82
C ASP A 852 6.47 -13.49 -35.45
N LEU A 853 6.86 -12.65 -34.48
CA LEU A 853 6.21 -12.60 -33.16
C LEU A 853 4.73 -12.18 -33.26
N ALA A 854 4.39 -11.20 -34.10
CA ALA A 854 2.99 -10.81 -34.32
C ALA A 854 2.18 -11.91 -35.06
N THR A 855 2.82 -12.61 -36.00
CA THR A 855 2.25 -13.77 -36.69
C THR A 855 1.95 -14.92 -35.72
N GLU A 856 2.91 -15.24 -34.84
CA GLU A 856 2.75 -16.23 -33.78
C GLU A 856 1.69 -15.81 -32.75
N ALA A 857 1.64 -14.54 -32.35
CA ALA A 857 0.63 -14.01 -31.44
C ALA A 857 -0.79 -14.10 -32.03
N LEU A 858 -0.97 -13.78 -33.31
CA LEU A 858 -2.26 -13.94 -33.99
C LEU A 858 -2.67 -15.41 -34.06
N PHE A 859 -1.75 -16.31 -34.42
CA PHE A 859 -1.99 -17.76 -34.42
C PHE A 859 -2.38 -18.26 -33.02
N ILE A 860 -1.65 -17.87 -31.97
CA ILE A 860 -1.95 -18.22 -30.57
C ILE A 860 -3.38 -17.75 -30.21
N ASN A 861 -3.69 -16.49 -30.49
CA ASN A 861 -4.98 -15.86 -30.16
C ASN A 861 -6.16 -16.51 -30.90
N GLN A 862 -6.01 -16.78 -32.20
CA GLN A 862 -7.02 -17.45 -33.03
C GLN A 862 -7.31 -18.88 -32.57
N ASN A 863 -6.28 -19.65 -32.21
CA ASN A 863 -6.47 -21.01 -31.73
C ASN A 863 -7.01 -21.06 -30.29
N PHE A 864 -6.46 -20.22 -29.40
CA PHE A 864 -6.90 -20.15 -28.00
C PHE A 864 -8.39 -19.79 -27.89
N ARG A 865 -8.86 -18.77 -28.64
CA ARG A 865 -10.26 -18.33 -28.58
C ARG A 865 -11.26 -19.41 -28.98
N ARG A 866 -10.84 -20.38 -29.80
CA ARG A 866 -11.64 -21.56 -30.18
C ARG A 866 -11.47 -22.75 -29.23
N GLN A 867 -10.25 -23.04 -28.75
CA GLN A 867 -9.97 -24.21 -27.92
C GLN A 867 -10.66 -24.17 -26.55
N VAL A 868 -10.92 -22.97 -26.00
CA VAL A 868 -11.59 -22.81 -24.68
C VAL A 868 -13.12 -22.87 -24.76
N LEU A 869 -13.68 -23.19 -25.93
CA LEU A 869 -15.12 -23.26 -26.17
C LEU A 869 -15.59 -24.70 -26.37
N LYS A 870 -16.77 -25.00 -25.85
CA LYS A 870 -17.42 -26.30 -26.00
C LYS A 870 -18.09 -26.43 -27.38
N ARG A 871 -17.35 -26.96 -28.36
CA ARG A 871 -17.90 -27.27 -29.69
C ARG A 871 -18.84 -28.49 -29.73
N ASN A 872 -18.82 -29.33 -28.69
CA ASN A 872 -19.66 -30.53 -28.59
C ASN A 872 -21.03 -30.28 -27.90
N GLU A 873 -21.30 -29.04 -27.45
CA GLU A 873 -22.59 -28.64 -26.89
C GLU A 873 -23.32 -27.70 -27.86
N GLN A 874 -24.66 -27.72 -27.83
CA GLN A 874 -25.50 -26.85 -28.68
C GLN A 874 -25.12 -25.37 -28.44
N PRO A 875 -24.78 -24.61 -29.50
CA PRO A 875 -24.36 -23.22 -29.36
C PRO A 875 -25.54 -22.28 -29.08
N TYR A 876 -25.22 -21.08 -28.59
CA TYR A 876 -26.15 -19.96 -28.52
C TYR A 876 -26.23 -19.26 -29.88
N ILE A 877 -27.44 -19.19 -30.45
CA ILE A 877 -27.71 -18.56 -31.74
C ILE A 877 -28.23 -17.14 -31.48
N MET A 878 -27.66 -16.14 -32.17
CA MET A 878 -28.16 -14.75 -32.11
C MET A 878 -29.49 -14.58 -32.88
N ALA A 879 -30.03 -13.35 -32.92
CA ALA A 879 -31.26 -13.02 -33.63
C ALA A 879 -31.26 -13.45 -35.11
N ASN A 880 -30.08 -13.48 -35.73
CA ASN A 880 -29.81 -14.11 -37.02
C ASN A 880 -28.64 -15.11 -36.83
N PRO A 881 -28.68 -16.33 -37.39
CA PRO A 881 -27.70 -17.38 -37.10
C PRO A 881 -26.31 -17.16 -37.75
N ARG A 882 -26.24 -16.34 -38.80
CA ARG A 882 -25.10 -16.12 -39.70
C ARG A 882 -25.12 -14.67 -40.19
N ALA A 883 -23.97 -14.02 -40.31
CA ALA A 883 -23.85 -12.67 -40.88
C ALA A 883 -23.82 -12.73 -42.43
N PRO A 884 -24.26 -11.69 -43.16
CA PRO A 884 -24.45 -11.78 -44.61
C PRO A 884 -23.16 -12.01 -45.42
N PHE A 885 -21.99 -11.71 -44.84
CA PHE A 885 -20.67 -11.90 -45.44
C PHE A 885 -20.02 -13.27 -45.13
N GLU A 886 -20.64 -14.12 -44.31
CA GLU A 886 -20.12 -15.46 -44.00
C GLU A 886 -20.55 -16.47 -45.09
N GLU A 887 -19.75 -17.50 -45.37
CA GLU A 887 -20.03 -18.48 -46.43
C GLU A 887 -21.11 -19.52 -46.05
N GLU A 888 -21.74 -20.17 -47.05
CA GLU A 888 -22.68 -21.27 -46.79
C GLU A 888 -21.98 -22.52 -46.26
N GLY A 889 -22.21 -22.82 -44.97
CA GLY A 889 -21.61 -23.94 -44.25
C GLY A 889 -20.37 -23.58 -43.42
N GLY A 890 -19.89 -22.33 -43.46
CA GLY A 890 -18.69 -21.91 -42.72
C GLY A 890 -18.95 -21.63 -41.23
N GLU A 891 -18.52 -22.53 -40.34
CA GLU A 891 -18.47 -22.25 -38.89
C GLU A 891 -17.42 -21.17 -38.56
N SER A 892 -17.86 -19.92 -38.54
CA SER A 892 -17.12 -18.75 -38.04
C SER A 892 -16.72 -18.92 -36.56
N GLY A 893 -17.71 -19.25 -35.72
CA GLY A 893 -17.58 -19.34 -34.26
C GLY A 893 -17.58 -17.98 -33.55
N CYS A 894 -17.92 -16.89 -34.24
CA CYS A 894 -18.01 -15.54 -33.71
C CYS A 894 -19.43 -14.97 -33.84
N GLY A 895 -19.65 -13.83 -33.17
CA GLY A 895 -20.93 -13.14 -33.15
C GLY A 895 -20.75 -11.63 -33.29
N TYR A 896 -21.53 -11.03 -34.18
CA TYR A 896 -21.42 -9.64 -34.59
C TYR A 896 -22.64 -8.85 -34.11
N ARG A 897 -22.40 -7.75 -33.38
CA ARG A 897 -23.44 -6.80 -32.94
C ARG A 897 -23.15 -5.41 -33.47
N TYR A 898 -24.15 -4.80 -34.10
CA TYR A 898 -24.07 -3.43 -34.59
C TYR A 898 -24.66 -2.49 -33.55
N ARG A 899 -23.85 -1.53 -33.09
CA ARG A 899 -24.18 -0.67 -31.94
C ARG A 899 -23.97 0.80 -32.27
N LYS A 900 -24.79 1.68 -31.69
CA LYS A 900 -24.74 3.13 -31.91
C LYS A 900 -24.32 3.90 -30.64
N TRP A 901 -23.45 4.88 -30.81
CA TRP A 901 -23.05 5.86 -29.79
C TRP A 901 -23.28 7.29 -30.28
N ASN A 902 -23.81 8.15 -29.42
CA ASN A 902 -23.93 9.58 -29.69
C ASN A 902 -22.76 10.33 -29.03
N LEU A 903 -21.94 11.03 -29.84
CA LEU A 903 -20.78 11.80 -29.37
C LEU A 903 -21.08 13.31 -29.30
N GLY A 904 -22.34 13.70 -29.12
CA GLY A 904 -22.81 15.08 -29.07
C GLY A 904 -22.99 15.68 -30.46
N LYS A 905 -22.75 16.99 -30.58
CA LYS A 905 -22.93 17.75 -31.84
C LYS A 905 -21.61 18.26 -32.41
N ASN A 906 -21.55 18.43 -33.72
CA ASN A 906 -20.43 19.07 -34.42
C ASN A 906 -20.56 20.61 -34.42
N ALA A 907 -19.56 21.30 -34.99
CA ALA A 907 -19.54 22.77 -35.04
C ALA A 907 -20.69 23.39 -35.85
N SER A 908 -21.35 22.63 -36.75
CA SER A 908 -22.55 23.05 -37.48
C SER A 908 -23.87 22.58 -36.84
N GLY A 909 -23.82 22.04 -35.61
CA GLY A 909 -25.00 21.66 -34.83
C GLY A 909 -25.65 20.32 -35.19
N LYS A 910 -25.15 19.62 -36.22
CA LYS A 910 -25.55 18.23 -36.53
C LYS A 910 -25.05 17.28 -35.43
N PRO A 911 -25.77 16.20 -35.11
CA PRO A 911 -25.25 15.15 -34.22
C PRO A 911 -24.06 14.41 -34.86
N ILE A 912 -23.20 13.84 -34.02
CA ILE A 912 -22.21 12.83 -34.41
C ILE A 912 -22.66 11.50 -33.82
N GLU A 913 -23.01 10.57 -34.69
CA GLU A 913 -23.53 9.25 -34.33
C GLU A 913 -22.65 8.17 -34.94
N VAL A 914 -21.89 7.48 -34.08
CA VAL A 914 -20.97 6.41 -34.45
C VAL A 914 -21.72 5.08 -34.42
N VAL A 915 -21.80 4.42 -35.56
CA VAL A 915 -22.23 3.03 -35.71
C VAL A 915 -20.99 2.15 -35.81
N CYS A 916 -20.90 1.12 -34.98
CA CYS A 916 -19.76 0.22 -34.94
C CYS A 916 -20.18 -1.26 -34.94
N ARG A 917 -19.49 -2.09 -35.74
CA ARG A 917 -19.52 -3.55 -35.61
C ARG A 917 -18.64 -3.96 -34.43
N THR A 918 -19.22 -4.67 -33.47
CA THR A 918 -18.53 -5.21 -32.28
C THR A 918 -18.53 -6.74 -32.28
N GLU A 919 -17.38 -7.35 -32.00
CA GLU A 919 -17.16 -8.80 -32.13
C GLU A 919 -17.12 -9.53 -30.78
N HIS A 920 -17.82 -10.65 -30.71
CA HIS A 920 -17.86 -11.56 -29.56
C HIS A 920 -17.31 -12.93 -29.95
N ASP A 921 -16.52 -13.53 -29.04
CA ASP A 921 -15.84 -14.81 -29.25
C ASP A 921 -16.58 -16.00 -28.60
N GLY A 922 -17.51 -15.77 -27.66
CA GLY A 922 -18.27 -16.85 -27.01
C GLY A 922 -19.32 -16.37 -26.01
N VAL A 923 -19.99 -17.32 -25.35
CA VAL A 923 -20.99 -17.04 -24.29
C VAL A 923 -20.73 -17.82 -23.00
N MET A 924 -21.29 -17.33 -21.90
CA MET A 924 -21.28 -18.02 -20.60
C MET A 924 -22.62 -17.82 -19.88
N VAL A 925 -23.15 -18.90 -19.28
CA VAL A 925 -24.28 -18.79 -18.33
C VAL A 925 -23.77 -18.18 -17.02
N GLY A 926 -24.34 -17.03 -16.64
CA GLY A 926 -24.05 -16.30 -15.40
C GLY A 926 -24.69 -16.93 -14.15
N PRO A 927 -24.40 -16.43 -12.94
CA PRO A 927 -24.91 -17.00 -11.68
C PRO A 927 -26.44 -16.94 -11.52
N SER A 928 -27.10 -16.05 -12.24
CA SER A 928 -28.56 -15.85 -12.31
C SER A 928 -29.24 -16.71 -13.38
N GLY A 929 -28.49 -17.34 -14.28
CA GLY A 929 -29.00 -18.03 -15.47
C GLY A 929 -28.93 -17.20 -16.76
N ASP A 930 -28.64 -15.89 -16.68
CA ASP A 930 -28.53 -15.01 -17.84
C ASP A 930 -27.33 -15.36 -18.74
N ILE A 931 -27.45 -15.07 -20.04
CA ILE A 931 -26.37 -15.24 -21.02
C ILE A 931 -25.45 -14.01 -20.98
N GLN A 932 -24.17 -14.22 -20.64
CA GLN A 932 -23.11 -13.23 -20.73
C GLN A 932 -22.29 -13.46 -22.01
N PHE A 933 -22.14 -12.43 -22.83
CA PHE A 933 -21.21 -12.43 -23.96
C PHE A 933 -19.75 -12.29 -23.49
N LEU A 934 -18.83 -12.92 -24.21
CA LEU A 934 -17.39 -12.89 -23.94
C LEU A 934 -16.63 -12.46 -25.19
N THR A 935 -15.61 -11.65 -24.98
CA THR A 935 -14.47 -11.55 -25.92
C THR A 935 -13.32 -12.33 -25.27
N ILE A 936 -12.59 -13.10 -26.06
CA ILE A 936 -11.59 -14.06 -25.57
C ILE A 936 -10.29 -13.77 -26.31
N LYS A 937 -9.24 -13.43 -25.56
CA LYS A 937 -7.95 -13.02 -26.12
C LYS A 937 -6.81 -13.73 -25.39
N ALA A 938 -5.67 -13.92 -26.05
CA ALA A 938 -4.48 -14.57 -25.46
C ALA A 938 -3.30 -13.60 -25.34
N PHE A 939 -2.59 -13.67 -24.22
CA PHE A 939 -1.22 -13.16 -24.10
C PHE A 939 -0.24 -14.26 -24.48
N ASN A 940 0.78 -13.91 -25.26
CA ASN A 940 1.91 -14.78 -25.60
C ASN A 940 3.16 -14.43 -24.79
N GLU A 941 3.76 -15.43 -24.15
CA GLU A 941 5.12 -15.38 -23.61
C GLU A 941 6.07 -16.09 -24.60
N TRP A 942 7.08 -15.36 -25.09
CA TRP A 942 8.04 -15.85 -26.09
C TRP A 942 9.45 -16.05 -25.51
N ASP A 943 9.96 -15.10 -24.71
CA ASP A 943 11.17 -15.23 -23.90
C ASP A 943 11.17 -14.23 -22.72
N SER A 944 10.82 -14.70 -21.52
CA SER A 944 10.78 -13.87 -20.30
C SER A 944 12.13 -13.40 -19.76
N SER A 945 13.26 -13.77 -20.39
CA SER A 945 14.54 -13.09 -20.15
C SER A 945 14.68 -11.77 -20.90
N GLN A 946 13.84 -11.55 -21.92
CA GLN A 946 13.82 -10.36 -22.78
C GLN A 946 12.48 -9.58 -22.67
N SER A 947 11.35 -10.29 -22.54
CA SER A 947 10.01 -9.71 -22.55
C SER A 947 9.56 -9.19 -21.17
N GLY A 948 9.98 -7.98 -20.80
CA GLY A 948 9.28 -7.22 -19.76
C GLY A 948 7.89 -6.79 -20.26
N GLY A 949 6.80 -7.21 -19.60
CA GLY A 949 5.44 -6.98 -20.10
C GLY A 949 4.33 -6.98 -19.04
N ALA A 950 3.21 -6.31 -19.37
CA ALA A 950 1.99 -6.19 -18.59
C ALA A 950 0.74 -6.28 -19.51
N LEU A 951 -0.47 -6.34 -18.94
CA LEU A 951 -1.70 -6.75 -19.65
C LEU A 951 -2.48 -5.62 -20.38
N LEU A 952 -3.18 -5.96 -21.47
CA LEU A 952 -4.21 -5.20 -22.26
C LEU A 952 -5.23 -6.22 -22.88
N ALA A 953 -6.52 -6.04 -23.18
CA ALA A 953 -7.49 -4.92 -23.12
C ALA A 953 -8.87 -5.38 -22.50
N ASN A 954 -10.05 -5.03 -23.06
CA ASN A 954 -11.33 -5.03 -22.29
C ASN A 954 -12.63 -5.47 -23.05
N SER A 955 -13.54 -6.20 -22.39
CA SER A 955 -14.92 -6.57 -22.83
C SER A 955 -15.76 -7.19 -21.69
N ASP A 956 -17.11 -7.26 -21.80
CA ASP A 956 -18.14 -7.57 -20.77
C ASP A 956 -17.73 -8.56 -19.67
N ALA A 957 -17.11 -9.67 -20.06
CA ALA A 957 -15.98 -10.20 -19.31
C ALA A 957 -14.95 -10.76 -20.28
N ILE A 958 -13.74 -10.20 -20.32
CA ILE A 958 -12.66 -10.84 -21.05
C ILE A 958 -12.20 -12.07 -20.29
N LYS A 959 -12.05 -13.16 -21.05
CA LYS A 959 -11.19 -14.27 -20.69
C LYS A 959 -9.83 -14.07 -21.37
N PHE A 960 -8.81 -13.86 -20.54
CA PHE A 960 -7.42 -13.91 -20.97
C PHE A 960 -6.90 -15.33 -20.87
N GLY A 961 -6.24 -15.80 -21.93
CA GLY A 961 -5.33 -16.95 -21.87
C GLY A 961 -3.90 -16.50 -21.61
N TYR A 962 -3.22 -17.14 -20.67
CA TYR A 962 -1.77 -17.05 -20.55
C TYR A 962 -1.16 -18.21 -21.33
N VAL A 963 -0.58 -17.92 -22.50
CA VAL A 963 0.00 -18.93 -23.41
C VAL A 963 1.50 -18.68 -23.54
N SER A 964 2.29 -19.75 -23.39
CA SER A 964 3.76 -19.67 -23.45
C SER A 964 4.32 -20.72 -24.39
N ARG A 965 5.47 -20.44 -25.04
CA ARG A 965 6.22 -21.45 -25.80
C ARG A 965 6.70 -22.57 -24.86
N MET A 966 6.60 -23.84 -25.28
CA MET A 966 7.16 -24.98 -24.52
C MET A 966 8.69 -24.91 -24.35
N SER A 967 9.36 -24.16 -25.22
CA SER A 967 10.76 -23.79 -25.12
C SER A 967 10.94 -22.42 -25.78
N VAL A 968 11.70 -21.52 -25.16
CA VAL A 968 11.96 -20.15 -25.67
C VAL A 968 12.48 -20.11 -27.13
N ARG A 969 13.08 -21.21 -27.62
CA ARG A 969 13.59 -21.36 -28.99
C ARG A 969 12.64 -22.09 -29.96
N ASN A 970 11.40 -22.39 -29.56
CA ASN A 970 10.43 -23.15 -30.36
C ASN A 970 9.09 -22.41 -30.46
N SER A 971 8.87 -21.72 -31.58
CA SER A 971 7.64 -21.00 -31.91
C SER A 971 6.49 -21.91 -32.40
N ALA A 972 6.70 -23.23 -32.53
CA ALA A 972 5.72 -24.17 -33.07
C ALA A 972 4.96 -24.99 -31.99
N GLN A 973 5.30 -24.84 -30.70
CA GLN A 973 4.67 -25.59 -29.60
C GLN A 973 4.37 -24.68 -28.41
N HIS A 974 3.08 -24.55 -28.08
CA HIS A 974 2.60 -23.66 -27.01
C HIS A 974 1.79 -24.40 -25.96
N VAL A 975 1.78 -23.85 -24.75
CA VAL A 975 1.01 -24.34 -23.60
C VAL A 975 0.23 -23.22 -22.95
N ILE A 976 -1.04 -23.48 -22.66
CA ILE A 976 -1.91 -22.67 -21.83
C ILE A 976 -1.49 -22.91 -20.37
N LEU A 977 -0.97 -21.88 -19.71
CA LEU A 977 -0.53 -21.90 -18.32
C LEU A 977 -1.65 -21.59 -17.32
N GLY A 978 -2.75 -21.00 -17.80
CA GLY A 978 -3.94 -20.67 -17.03
C GLY A 978 -4.80 -19.63 -17.75
N THR A 979 -5.93 -19.28 -17.15
CA THR A 979 -6.83 -18.22 -17.64
C THR A 979 -7.21 -17.24 -16.54
N GLN A 980 -7.64 -16.04 -16.92
CA GLN A 980 -8.16 -15.05 -15.98
C GLN A 980 -9.39 -14.34 -16.57
N GLN A 981 -10.40 -14.09 -15.73
CA GLN A 981 -11.59 -13.34 -16.09
C GLN A 981 -11.56 -11.95 -15.45
N LEU A 982 -11.75 -10.89 -16.25
CA LEU A 982 -11.77 -9.49 -15.80
C LEU A 982 -12.92 -8.74 -16.49
N ARG A 983 -13.54 -7.78 -15.79
CA ARG A 983 -14.68 -6.99 -16.31
C ARG A 983 -14.23 -5.62 -16.86
N PRO A 984 -15.01 -5.00 -17.78
CA PRO A 984 -15.22 -3.55 -17.89
C PRO A 984 -14.04 -2.56 -17.86
N VAL A 985 -14.46 -1.30 -17.75
CA VAL A 985 -14.35 -0.55 -16.50
C VAL A 985 -13.20 -0.99 -15.56
N GLU A 986 -13.27 -2.14 -14.89
CA GLU A 986 -12.22 -2.57 -13.94
C GLU A 986 -10.89 -2.80 -14.65
N PHE A 987 -10.91 -3.50 -15.80
CA PHE A 987 -9.72 -3.69 -16.60
C PHE A 987 -9.19 -2.36 -17.15
N ALA A 988 -10.07 -1.54 -17.74
CA ALA A 988 -9.70 -0.23 -18.26
C ALA A 988 -9.04 0.67 -17.19
N GLN A 989 -9.57 0.64 -15.97
CA GLN A 989 -9.00 1.33 -14.80
C GLN A 989 -7.63 0.77 -14.41
N ASN A 990 -7.48 -0.56 -14.35
CA ASN A 990 -6.20 -1.21 -14.01
C ASN A 990 -5.06 -0.83 -14.98
N ILE A 991 -5.36 -0.66 -16.28
CA ILE A 991 -4.37 -0.25 -17.30
C ILE A 991 -4.23 1.26 -17.45
N SER A 992 -4.80 2.06 -16.52
CA SER A 992 -4.83 3.52 -16.56
C SER A 992 -5.41 4.09 -17.87
N MET A 993 -6.40 3.42 -18.47
CA MET A 993 -7.09 3.87 -19.68
C MET A 993 -8.36 4.63 -19.29
N ASN A 994 -8.30 5.96 -19.37
CA ASN A 994 -9.49 6.80 -19.18
C ASN A 994 -10.36 6.75 -20.44
N LEU A 995 -11.58 6.22 -20.32
CA LEU A 995 -12.53 6.13 -21.43
C LEU A 995 -12.97 7.52 -21.94
N ASP A 996 -13.11 8.52 -21.06
CA ASP A 996 -13.45 9.89 -21.48
C ASP A 996 -12.33 10.48 -22.36
N ASN A 997 -11.07 10.14 -22.09
CA ASN A 997 -9.95 10.54 -22.95
C ASN A 997 -9.96 9.81 -24.29
N GLY A 998 -10.22 8.50 -24.30
CA GLY A 998 -10.37 7.73 -25.55
C GLY A 998 -11.49 8.29 -26.44
N TRP A 999 -12.65 8.59 -25.86
CA TRP A 999 -13.76 9.26 -26.57
C TRP A 999 -13.38 10.67 -27.04
N GLY A 1000 -12.64 11.43 -26.23
CA GLY A 1000 -12.12 12.75 -26.61
C GLY A 1000 -11.16 12.71 -27.80
N ILE A 1001 -10.28 11.69 -27.85
CA ILE A 1001 -9.34 11.46 -28.96
C ILE A 1001 -10.11 11.08 -30.23
N LEU A 1002 -10.99 10.08 -30.15
CA LEU A 1002 -11.82 9.65 -31.28
C LEU A 1002 -12.67 10.82 -31.82
N ARG A 1003 -13.25 11.62 -30.93
CA ARG A 1003 -14.03 12.82 -31.30
C ARG A 1003 -13.17 13.87 -32.03
N CYS A 1004 -11.93 14.11 -31.58
CA CYS A 1004 -10.99 15.02 -32.24
C CYS A 1004 -10.60 14.54 -33.65
N VAL A 1005 -10.37 13.24 -33.82
CA VAL A 1005 -10.09 12.62 -35.13
C VAL A 1005 -11.30 12.75 -36.07
N ILE A 1006 -12.51 12.44 -35.59
CA ILE A 1006 -13.77 12.60 -36.35
C ILE A 1006 -13.97 14.07 -36.73
N ASP A 1007 -13.82 15.03 -35.82
CA ASP A 1007 -13.94 16.46 -36.11
C ASP A 1007 -12.83 16.99 -37.04
N SER A 1008 -11.69 16.31 -37.18
CA SER A 1008 -10.69 16.63 -38.20
C SER A 1008 -11.11 16.12 -39.58
N CYS A 1009 -11.53 14.86 -39.70
CA CYS A 1009 -12.00 14.30 -40.96
C CYS A 1009 -13.28 14.99 -41.46
N MET A 1010 -14.23 15.28 -40.57
CA MET A 1010 -15.48 15.99 -40.86
C MET A 1010 -15.32 17.48 -41.19
N ARG A 1011 -14.10 18.05 -41.09
CA ARG A 1011 -13.76 19.39 -41.61
C ARG A 1011 -13.25 19.38 -43.05
N GLN A 1012 -12.71 18.27 -43.54
CA GLN A 1012 -12.12 18.18 -44.89
C GLN A 1012 -13.21 17.98 -45.96
N PRO A 1013 -12.97 18.34 -47.25
CA PRO A 1013 -13.92 18.06 -48.33
C PRO A 1013 -14.22 16.56 -48.50
N GLN A 1014 -15.19 16.22 -49.34
CA GLN A 1014 -15.46 14.82 -49.69
C GLN A 1014 -14.25 14.20 -50.42
N GLY A 1015 -13.98 12.91 -50.19
CA GLY A 1015 -12.79 12.23 -50.71
C GLY A 1015 -12.19 11.22 -49.73
N LYS A 1016 -11.05 10.62 -50.13
CA LYS A 1016 -10.28 9.65 -49.34
C LYS A 1016 -9.10 10.34 -48.62
N TYR A 1017 -8.83 9.90 -47.39
CA TYR A 1017 -7.78 10.42 -46.51
C TYR A 1017 -7.06 9.27 -45.80
N LEU A 1018 -5.85 9.53 -45.30
CA LEU A 1018 -5.09 8.57 -44.49
C LEU A 1018 -4.76 9.16 -43.12
N LEU A 1019 -5.20 8.50 -42.05
CA LEU A 1019 -4.73 8.72 -40.69
C LEU A 1019 -3.56 7.77 -40.43
N MET A 1020 -2.35 8.28 -40.25
CA MET A 1020 -1.16 7.46 -40.08
C MET A 1020 -0.34 7.90 -38.87
N LYS A 1021 0.06 6.93 -38.05
CA LYS A 1021 0.98 7.11 -36.92
C LYS A 1021 2.42 7.12 -37.45
N ASP A 1022 3.16 8.22 -37.23
CA ASP A 1022 4.56 8.35 -37.65
C ASP A 1022 5.48 7.29 -36.99
N PRO A 1023 6.30 6.54 -37.74
CA PRO A 1023 7.13 5.47 -37.17
C PRO A 1023 8.18 5.93 -36.14
N GLN A 1024 8.71 7.15 -36.30
CA GLN A 1024 9.80 7.68 -35.48
C GLN A 1024 9.31 8.66 -34.40
N SER A 1025 8.15 9.30 -34.62
CA SER A 1025 7.63 10.41 -33.82
C SER A 1025 6.31 10.09 -33.10
N PRO A 1026 6.02 10.69 -31.93
CA PRO A 1026 4.76 10.50 -31.19
C PRO A 1026 3.65 11.41 -31.72
N VAL A 1027 3.34 11.28 -33.02
CA VAL A 1027 2.31 12.08 -33.72
C VAL A 1027 1.49 11.22 -34.68
N ILE A 1028 0.24 11.62 -34.90
CA ILE A 1028 -0.61 11.13 -35.99
C ILE A 1028 -0.68 12.22 -37.06
N ARG A 1029 -0.55 11.88 -38.35
CA ARG A 1029 -0.80 12.80 -39.47
C ARG A 1029 -2.03 12.37 -40.25
N LEU A 1030 -2.82 13.35 -40.66
CA LEU A 1030 -3.90 13.21 -41.62
C LEU A 1030 -3.38 13.65 -43.01
N TYR A 1031 -3.33 12.74 -43.97
CA TYR A 1031 -2.95 13.02 -45.36
C TYR A 1031 -4.18 13.06 -46.29
N SER A 1032 -4.13 13.88 -47.33
CA SER A 1032 -5.04 13.77 -48.48
C SER A 1032 -4.57 12.67 -49.42
N LEU A 1033 -5.49 11.83 -49.91
CA LEU A 1033 -5.22 10.80 -50.92
C LEU A 1033 -5.90 11.17 -52.24
N PRO A 1034 -5.20 11.07 -53.39
CA PRO A 1034 -5.84 11.03 -54.70
C PRO A 1034 -6.85 9.87 -54.82
N GLU A 1035 -7.83 10.02 -55.71
CA GLU A 1035 -8.69 8.90 -56.13
C GLU A 1035 -7.82 7.81 -56.81
N GLY A 1036 -8.19 6.53 -56.68
CA GLY A 1036 -7.39 5.42 -57.22
C GLY A 1036 -6.18 4.97 -56.40
N THR A 1037 -5.79 5.69 -55.33
CA THR A 1037 -4.48 5.51 -54.64
C THR A 1037 -4.17 4.08 -54.12
N PHE A 1038 -5.20 3.26 -53.85
CA PHE A 1038 -5.07 1.87 -53.42
C PHE A 1038 -5.84 0.87 -54.31
N GLU A 1039 -6.24 1.29 -55.52
CA GLU A 1039 -7.07 0.50 -56.45
C GLU A 1039 -6.22 -0.18 -57.55
N SER A 1040 -4.91 0.03 -57.58
CA SER A 1040 -3.99 -0.42 -58.63
C SER A 1040 -3.41 -1.83 -58.48
N ASP A 1041 -3.50 -2.43 -57.29
CA ASP A 1041 -2.62 -3.53 -56.88
C ASP A 1041 -3.29 -4.93 -56.97
N GLN A 1042 -4.49 -5.02 -57.53
CA GLN A 1042 -5.23 -6.29 -57.71
C GLN A 1042 -5.05 -6.92 -59.11
N ASP A 1043 -4.74 -6.15 -60.15
CA ASP A 1043 -4.72 -6.61 -61.55
C ASP A 1043 -3.39 -7.25 -62.02
N SER A 1044 -2.38 -7.39 -61.15
CA SER A 1044 -1.01 -7.77 -61.56
C SER A 1044 -0.62 -9.24 -61.34
N ASN A 1045 -1.57 -10.16 -61.18
CA ASN A 1045 -1.31 -11.58 -60.88
C ASN A 1045 -1.85 -12.58 -61.94
N GLU A 1046 -2.35 -12.11 -63.08
CA GLU A 1046 -2.67 -12.97 -64.25
C GLU A 1046 -1.64 -12.82 -65.39
N ASP A 1047 -0.36 -13.12 -65.14
CA ASP A 1047 0.43 -13.91 -66.10
C ASP A 1047 1.79 -14.38 -65.52
N HIS A 1048 1.97 -15.70 -65.46
CA HIS A 1048 3.20 -16.46 -65.77
C HIS A 1048 3.09 -17.88 -65.20
N GLY A 1049 2.36 -18.74 -65.92
CA GLY A 1049 2.34 -20.17 -65.65
C GLY A 1049 3.49 -20.90 -66.33
N GLY A 1050 4.21 -21.74 -65.57
CA GLY A 1050 5.05 -22.82 -66.08
C GLY A 1050 6.52 -22.46 -66.37
N GLU A 1051 7.41 -22.99 -65.54
CA GLU A 1051 8.37 -24.02 -65.98
C GLU A 1051 8.74 -24.92 -64.77
N SER A 1052 9.47 -26.01 -65.01
CA SER A 1052 9.70 -27.11 -64.06
C SER A 1052 11.14 -27.15 -63.53
N ASP A 1053 11.57 -28.35 -63.09
CA ASP A 1053 12.96 -28.75 -62.82
C ASP A 1053 13.48 -28.29 -61.43
N GLU A 1054 13.66 -29.19 -60.46
CA GLU A 1054 14.80 -30.12 -60.30
C GLU A 1054 16.12 -29.41 -59.96
N ASP A 1055 16.45 -29.28 -58.66
CA ASP A 1055 17.61 -29.97 -58.06
C ASP A 1055 17.75 -29.78 -56.52
N ASN A 1056 18.26 -30.83 -55.84
CA ASN A 1056 18.69 -30.93 -54.43
C ASN A 1056 17.67 -30.69 -53.29
#